data_AF-A0A1X6MP31-F1
#
_entry.id   AF-A0A1X6MP31-F1
#
_cell.length_a   1.000
_cell.length_b   1.000
_cell.length_c   1.000
_cell.angle_alpha   90.00
_cell.angle_beta   90.00
_cell.angle_gamma   90.00
#
_symmetry.space_group_name_H-M   'P 1'
#
loop_
_entity.id
_entity.type
_entity.pdbx_description
1 polymer ?
#
loop_
_entity_poly.entity_id
_entity_poly.type
_entity_poly.pdbx_seq_one_letter_code
_entity_poly.pdbx_strand_id
1 'polypeptide(L)'
;MAMSGLPPGTAPIKSEFLVSFAPRDLPDDDAAEGSTTHANGRRDDADPDPEGGKRLSGAQRKALAKEERKNKRGANKGRRFQKVRDEVELCWKVATGKACEFGAECRFTHDTSAYLSAKPRDVHFPTSEDLTNSPPFVRPLVDEEMINEKHPSVDFSTRCPIFERTGECKHGLKCRFLGGHVREGEGAILELNINEDRKADAAIAETEVNFIDANTLKLIRTKKYPQPISEAYLKVLLESTGDDEKGGKGSQPADGEIQPAQKIMGTATTQEDTSQNDTPDVPIRFAEKKRLNWHGKTYLAPLTTVGNLPFRRLCVEYGVDITCGEMGLALSFLQGSKEEWSLVRRHPSESIFGVQLAGSKPSLLVPAAETIGRECAGTLDFVDLNCGCPIDLVYKQGSGSALLDAAGKLGKIIAGMNKALGEIPMTVKLRTGVKDGKNNAHKLMPRVAAEFGASAITLHGRTRQQRYTKVADWDYIKQCVEAVRAREADEDLPPVPIFGGGDCFSSEDYWQKMESSGVDGVMIGRGALIKPWIFTEIKERREWDISSRERLELARKYAEYGLNHFGSDTAGVNTTRRYLCEALSFQYRYIPIGLLETLPARINDRAPAFRGRDELETLLASADSRDWAIGSRFIPRPLTVHLLRLVNMGRVRTKTTKRASRVLIEKYYPRLTLDFHTNKRIIDEVAVVPSKRLRNKIAGFTTHLMKRIQRGPVRGISFKLQEEERERKDNYVPEVSALDTSVNGLEVDPDTKDLLHSLNFDSVQVNVVTPVLAQPERGPRRERRNVPGAGRS
;
A
#
# COMPACT_ATOMS: atom_id res chain seq x y z
N MET A 1 1.55 -5.62 -44.47
CA MET A 1 2.64 -4.63 -44.32
C MET A 1 2.83 -4.40 -42.83
N ALA A 2 4.02 -4.64 -42.31
CA ALA A 2 4.31 -4.71 -40.88
C ALA A 2 4.38 -3.31 -40.22
N MET A 3 3.59 -3.09 -39.16
CA MET A 3 3.79 -1.97 -38.24
C MET A 3 4.75 -2.39 -37.12
N SER A 4 6.04 -2.52 -37.44
CA SER A 4 7.11 -2.83 -36.48
C SER A 4 7.77 -1.55 -35.92
N GLY A 5 6.95 -0.58 -35.46
CA GLY A 5 7.43 0.79 -35.16
C GLY A 5 7.15 1.33 -33.76
N LEU A 6 6.44 0.61 -32.90
CA LEU A 6 6.13 1.08 -31.55
C LEU A 6 7.29 0.78 -30.57
N PRO A 7 7.71 1.74 -29.72
CA PRO A 7 8.71 1.49 -28.70
C PRO A 7 8.32 0.31 -27.79
N PRO A 8 9.28 -0.51 -27.33
CA PRO A 8 8.99 -1.59 -26.39
C PRO A 8 8.18 -1.12 -25.18
N GLY A 9 7.12 -1.86 -24.85
CA GLY A 9 6.18 -1.50 -23.78
C GLY A 9 5.15 -0.44 -24.17
N THR A 10 4.86 -0.28 -25.47
CA THR A 10 3.75 0.55 -25.97
C THR A 10 2.62 -0.36 -26.45
N ALA A 11 1.39 -0.04 -26.07
CA ALA A 11 0.26 -0.90 -26.41
C ALA A 11 -0.04 -0.81 -27.92
N PRO A 12 -0.25 -1.95 -28.60
CA PRO A 12 -0.49 -1.99 -30.04
C PRO A 12 -1.95 -1.62 -30.34
N ILE A 13 -2.26 -0.33 -30.31
CA ILE A 13 -3.61 0.19 -30.61
C ILE A 13 -3.72 0.45 -32.11
N LYS A 14 -4.83 0.03 -32.72
CA LYS A 14 -5.10 0.21 -34.16
C LYS A 14 -5.05 1.67 -34.54
N SER A 15 -4.43 1.95 -35.69
CA SER A 15 -4.13 3.30 -36.15
C SER A 15 -5.32 4.26 -36.17
N GLU A 16 -6.53 3.79 -36.46
CA GLU A 16 -7.76 4.59 -36.53
C GLU A 16 -8.23 5.15 -35.19
N PHE A 17 -7.76 4.61 -34.06
CA PHE A 17 -8.10 5.09 -32.72
C PHE A 17 -7.05 6.04 -32.13
N LEU A 18 -5.89 6.20 -32.76
CA LEU A 18 -4.81 7.04 -32.24
C LEU A 18 -5.13 8.53 -32.45
N VAL A 19 -5.08 9.31 -31.37
CA VAL A 19 -5.30 10.77 -31.40
C VAL A 19 -3.99 11.52 -31.61
N SER A 20 -2.91 11.02 -31.00
CA SER A 20 -1.54 11.45 -31.31
C SER A 20 -0.54 10.36 -30.92
N PHE A 21 0.60 10.35 -31.60
CA PHE A 21 1.68 9.37 -31.37
C PHE A 21 2.61 9.74 -30.21
N ALA A 22 2.36 10.87 -29.53
CA ALA A 22 3.19 11.31 -28.42
C ALA A 22 2.83 10.51 -27.15
N PRO A 23 3.77 9.75 -26.56
CA PRO A 23 3.54 9.09 -25.29
C PRO A 23 3.22 10.16 -24.23
N ARG A 24 2.11 10.01 -23.51
CA ARG A 24 1.88 10.82 -22.31
C ARG A 24 2.71 10.24 -21.16
N ASP A 25 3.41 11.11 -20.44
CA ASP A 25 4.00 10.76 -19.14
C ASP A 25 2.88 10.45 -18.14
N LEU A 26 2.59 9.17 -17.96
CA LEU A 26 1.73 8.72 -16.87
C LEU A 26 2.57 8.67 -15.58
N PRO A 27 2.00 9.09 -14.44
CA PRO A 27 2.66 8.95 -13.14
C PRO A 27 3.06 7.49 -12.90
N ASP A 28 4.33 7.27 -12.57
CA ASP A 28 4.83 5.95 -12.18
C ASP A 28 4.28 5.56 -10.80
N ASP A 29 3.25 4.72 -10.78
CA ASP A 29 2.65 4.21 -9.55
C ASP A 29 3.58 3.24 -8.80
N ASP A 30 4.55 2.61 -9.48
CA ASP A 30 5.59 1.85 -8.81
C ASP A 30 6.50 2.79 -8.00
N ALA A 31 6.58 4.09 -8.34
CA ALA A 31 7.26 5.11 -7.54
C ALA A 31 6.44 5.55 -6.31
N ALA A 32 5.11 5.48 -6.36
CA ALA A 32 4.24 5.75 -5.21
C ALA A 32 4.42 4.71 -4.09
N GLU A 33 4.74 3.47 -4.46
CA GLU A 33 5.25 2.47 -3.51
C GLU A 33 6.77 2.56 -3.32
N GLY A 34 7.51 2.93 -4.38
CA GLY A 34 8.96 2.87 -4.60
C GLY A 34 9.85 3.86 -3.87
N SER A 35 9.32 4.94 -3.28
CA SER A 35 10.11 5.98 -2.59
C SER A 35 10.69 5.50 -1.23
N THR A 36 11.55 4.49 -1.23
CA THR A 36 12.37 4.07 -0.07
C THR A 36 13.73 3.43 -0.45
N THR A 37 14.16 3.47 -1.71
CA THR A 37 15.48 2.96 -2.12
C THR A 37 16.62 3.80 -1.54
N HIS A 38 17.45 3.19 -0.70
CA HIS A 38 18.81 3.66 -0.38
C HIS A 38 19.81 2.85 -1.22
N ALA A 39 20.70 3.52 -1.93
CA ALA A 39 21.86 2.93 -2.57
C ALA A 39 22.86 2.45 -1.50
N ASN A 40 23.27 1.18 -1.58
CA ASN A 40 24.38 0.63 -0.80
C ASN A 40 25.68 0.78 -1.62
N GLY A 41 26.57 1.67 -1.20
CA GLY A 41 28.00 1.56 -1.48
C GLY A 41 28.65 0.71 -0.39
N ARG A 42 29.44 -0.29 -0.81
CA ARG A 42 30.28 -1.13 0.05
C ARG A 42 31.17 -0.26 0.93
N ARG A 43 31.40 -0.68 2.18
CA ARG A 43 32.59 -0.29 2.96
C ARG A 43 33.33 -1.57 3.30
N ASP A 44 34.50 -1.70 2.69
CA ASP A 44 35.58 -2.57 3.14
C ASP A 44 36.11 -2.05 4.49
N ASP A 45 36.65 -2.97 5.27
CA ASP A 45 37.31 -2.75 6.55
C ASP A 45 38.58 -1.88 6.39
N ALA A 46 38.71 -0.82 7.21
CA ALA A 46 39.96 -0.29 7.79
C ALA A 46 39.76 1.10 8.44
N ASP A 47 39.86 1.15 9.78
CA ASP A 47 40.35 2.26 10.66
C ASP A 47 39.77 3.70 10.57
N PRO A 48 40.05 4.57 11.56
CA PRO A 48 39.95 4.39 13.02
C PRO A 48 39.01 5.47 13.63
N ASP A 49 38.71 5.29 14.91
CA ASP A 49 37.92 6.22 15.75
C ASP A 49 38.49 7.65 15.74
N PRO A 50 37.69 8.71 15.49
CA PRO A 50 38.05 10.05 15.91
C PRO A 50 37.33 10.38 17.22
N GLU A 51 38.15 10.55 18.25
CA GLU A 51 37.78 11.14 19.53
C GLU A 51 36.89 12.39 19.38
N GLY A 52 35.91 12.52 20.28
CA GLY A 52 35.31 13.81 20.60
C GLY A 52 33.82 13.96 20.31
N GLY A 53 32.96 13.14 20.93
CA GLY A 53 31.50 13.32 20.86
C GLY A 53 30.83 13.27 22.23
N LYS A 54 30.36 14.43 22.74
CA LYS A 54 29.59 14.54 24.00
C LYS A 54 28.45 13.51 24.05
N ARG A 55 28.37 12.74 25.15
CA ARG A 55 27.29 11.79 25.43
C ARG A 55 25.93 12.52 25.44
N LEU A 56 25.11 12.29 24.41
CA LEU A 56 23.72 12.76 24.35
C LEU A 56 22.91 12.19 25.52
N SER A 57 22.13 13.04 26.18
CA SER A 57 21.28 12.65 27.31
C SER A 57 20.14 11.70 26.86
N GLY A 58 19.61 10.91 27.78
CA GLY A 58 18.50 9.97 27.49
C GLY A 58 17.27 10.65 26.88
N ALA A 59 17.02 11.91 27.22
CA ALA A 59 15.95 12.72 26.63
C ALA A 59 16.25 13.13 25.18
N GLN A 60 17.51 13.48 24.86
CA GLN A 60 17.94 13.82 23.50
C GLN A 60 17.91 12.60 22.57
N ARG A 61 18.35 11.42 23.04
CA ARG A 61 18.21 10.18 22.26
C ARG A 61 16.75 9.82 22.00
N LYS A 62 15.86 10.04 22.97
CA LYS A 62 14.41 9.80 22.82
C LYS A 62 13.75 10.79 21.88
N ALA A 63 14.20 12.06 21.86
CA ALA A 63 13.75 13.09 20.93
C ALA A 63 14.21 12.79 19.49
N LEU A 64 15.49 12.45 19.31
CA LEU A 64 16.06 12.06 18.03
C LEU A 64 15.39 10.78 17.49
N ALA A 65 15.19 9.75 18.31
CA ALA A 65 14.47 8.54 17.92
C ALA A 65 13.00 8.81 17.56
N LYS A 66 12.35 9.79 18.21
CA LYS A 66 10.97 10.21 17.91
C LYS A 66 10.92 10.98 16.58
N GLU A 67 11.92 11.80 16.30
CA GLU A 67 12.05 12.58 15.07
C GLU A 67 12.40 11.68 13.88
N GLU A 68 13.31 10.73 14.08
CA GLU A 68 13.68 9.71 13.10
C GLU A 68 12.50 8.77 12.79
N ARG A 69 11.70 8.39 13.79
CA ARG A 69 10.41 7.68 13.60
C ARG A 69 9.36 8.51 12.86
N LYS A 70 9.47 9.85 12.87
CA LYS A 70 8.56 10.74 12.14
C LYS A 70 8.97 10.86 10.68
N ASN A 71 10.28 10.88 10.42
CA ASN A 71 10.87 10.94 9.08
C ASN A 71 10.82 9.59 8.33
N LYS A 72 10.76 8.46 9.03
CA LYS A 72 10.60 7.11 8.46
C LYS A 72 9.15 6.69 8.18
N ARG A 73 8.16 7.59 8.27
CA ARG A 73 6.74 7.27 7.99
C ARG A 73 6.50 7.27 6.48
N GLY A 74 6.02 6.13 5.94
CA GLY A 74 5.80 5.93 4.50
C GLY A 74 4.90 6.97 3.83
N ALA A 75 5.10 7.13 2.52
CA ALA A 75 4.57 8.19 1.66
C ALA A 75 3.02 8.34 1.66
N ASN A 76 2.27 7.31 2.05
CA ASN A 76 0.80 7.35 2.04
C ASN A 76 0.14 7.79 3.36
N LYS A 77 0.87 8.03 4.46
CA LYS A 77 0.26 8.50 5.74
C LYS A 77 0.19 10.02 5.91
N GLY A 78 0.68 10.80 4.93
CA GLY A 78 0.62 12.27 4.93
C GLY A 78 -0.71 12.86 4.45
N ARG A 79 -1.58 12.06 3.82
CA ARG A 79 -2.90 12.49 3.35
C ARG A 79 -3.83 12.64 4.56
N ARG A 80 -3.96 13.87 5.08
CA ARG A 80 -5.04 14.20 6.01
C ARG A 80 -6.29 14.45 5.18
N PHE A 81 -7.08 13.40 4.99
CA PHE A 81 -8.42 13.56 4.44
C PHE A 81 -9.29 14.31 5.46
N GLN A 82 -9.98 15.34 4.98
CA GLN A 82 -10.91 16.09 5.80
C GLN A 82 -12.05 15.16 6.20
N LYS A 83 -12.24 14.94 7.51
CA LYS A 83 -13.45 14.28 8.00
C LYS A 83 -14.58 15.29 7.85
N VAL A 84 -15.41 15.09 6.83
CA VAL A 84 -16.62 15.88 6.65
C VAL A 84 -17.65 15.37 7.65
N ARG A 85 -18.20 16.28 8.44
CA ARG A 85 -19.28 16.02 9.38
C ARG A 85 -20.39 17.00 9.08
N ASP A 86 -21.60 16.61 9.43
CA ASP A 86 -22.73 17.53 9.41
C ASP A 86 -22.48 18.65 10.43
N GLU A 87 -22.97 19.84 10.15
CA GLU A 87 -22.82 21.00 11.05
C GLU A 87 -23.53 20.78 12.39
N VAL A 88 -24.63 20.02 12.34
CA VAL A 88 -25.43 19.60 13.48
C VAL A 88 -25.37 18.07 13.60
N GLU A 89 -24.95 17.54 14.75
CA GLU A 89 -24.90 16.10 14.99
C GLU A 89 -26.20 15.61 15.68
N LEU A 90 -27.11 15.02 14.90
CA LEU A 90 -28.34 14.39 15.43
C LEU A 90 -28.02 13.13 16.25
N CYS A 91 -28.78 12.87 17.32
CA CYS A 91 -28.67 11.65 18.10
C CYS A 91 -28.94 10.42 17.22
N TRP A 92 -28.14 9.35 17.36
CA TRP A 92 -28.29 8.14 16.55
C TRP A 92 -29.64 7.44 16.76
N LYS A 93 -30.10 7.34 18.02
CA LYS A 93 -31.39 6.71 18.33
C LYS A 93 -32.54 7.48 17.67
N VAL A 94 -32.57 8.80 17.85
CA VAL A 94 -33.56 9.71 17.22
C VAL A 94 -33.48 9.64 15.70
N ALA A 95 -32.27 9.63 15.11
CA ALA A 95 -32.09 9.50 13.67
C ALA A 95 -32.73 8.22 13.11
N THR A 96 -32.75 7.13 13.88
CA THR A 96 -33.36 5.84 13.51
C THR A 96 -34.81 5.67 13.98
N GLY A 97 -35.46 6.73 14.47
CA GLY A 97 -36.84 6.68 14.97
C GLY A 97 -37.00 5.98 16.33
N LYS A 98 -35.92 5.85 17.12
CA LYS A 98 -35.91 5.18 18.44
C LYS A 98 -35.79 6.19 19.58
N ALA A 99 -36.38 5.86 20.73
CA ALA A 99 -36.22 6.64 21.95
C ALA A 99 -34.75 6.66 22.43
N CYS A 100 -34.28 7.82 22.87
CA CYS A 100 -32.94 8.01 23.40
C CYS A 100 -32.93 7.85 24.93
N GLU A 101 -32.13 6.91 25.43
CA GLU A 101 -31.99 6.62 26.87
C GLU A 101 -31.46 7.81 27.68
N PHE A 102 -30.72 8.74 27.05
CA PHE A 102 -30.14 9.91 27.70
C PHE A 102 -31.08 11.13 27.73
N GLY A 103 -32.22 11.09 27.03
CA GLY A 103 -33.19 12.19 27.02
C GLY A 103 -32.56 13.56 26.78
N ALA A 104 -32.87 14.53 27.65
CA ALA A 104 -32.34 15.90 27.58
C ALA A 104 -30.82 16.01 27.91
N GLU A 105 -30.23 15.00 28.54
CA GLU A 105 -28.79 14.96 28.83
C GLU A 105 -27.96 14.40 27.65
N CYS A 106 -28.61 14.07 26.54
CA CYS A 106 -27.91 13.59 25.36
C CYS A 106 -26.95 14.67 24.83
N ARG A 107 -25.71 14.27 24.55
CA ARG A 107 -24.71 15.15 23.92
C ARG A 107 -25.12 15.58 22.49
N PHE A 108 -25.98 14.83 21.84
CA PHE A 108 -26.40 15.05 20.45
C PHE A 108 -27.79 15.67 20.40
N THR A 109 -28.08 16.45 19.35
CA THR A 109 -29.41 17.09 19.26
C THR A 109 -30.52 16.05 19.08
N HIS A 110 -31.69 16.34 19.63
CA HIS A 110 -32.94 15.62 19.36
C HIS A 110 -33.90 16.43 18.48
N ASP A 111 -33.52 17.67 18.12
CA ASP A 111 -34.29 18.52 17.21
C ASP A 111 -34.06 18.07 15.76
N THR A 112 -35.01 17.29 15.25
CA THR A 112 -35.00 16.76 13.88
C THR A 112 -35.21 17.85 12.85
N SER A 113 -36.03 18.87 13.14
CA SER A 113 -36.33 19.97 12.23
C SER A 113 -35.10 20.85 11.98
N ALA A 114 -34.40 21.23 13.06
CA ALA A 114 -33.16 21.98 12.96
C ALA A 114 -32.06 21.17 12.25
N TYR A 115 -31.98 19.86 12.52
CA TYR A 115 -31.04 19.00 11.82
C TYR A 115 -31.33 18.92 10.32
N LEU A 116 -32.59 18.66 9.92
CA LEU A 116 -32.98 18.57 8.51
C LEU A 116 -32.78 19.90 7.78
N SER A 117 -32.96 21.04 8.45
CA SER A 117 -32.70 22.36 7.87
C SER A 117 -31.21 22.62 7.62
N ALA A 118 -30.32 22.10 8.48
CA ALA A 118 -28.87 22.21 8.33
C ALA A 118 -28.25 21.10 7.45
N LYS A 119 -28.96 19.97 7.28
CA LYS A 119 -28.53 18.85 6.45
C LYS A 119 -28.50 19.28 4.98
N PRO A 120 -27.42 18.96 4.23
CA PRO A 120 -27.40 19.27 2.79
C PRO A 120 -28.56 18.60 2.04
N ARG A 121 -28.94 19.08 0.85
CA ARG A 121 -29.99 18.43 0.03
C ARG A 121 -29.62 17.00 -0.35
N ASP A 122 -30.59 16.09 -0.34
CA ASP A 122 -30.41 14.71 -0.77
C ASP A 122 -29.69 14.58 -2.12
N VAL A 123 -29.02 13.44 -2.25
CA VAL A 123 -28.25 13.01 -3.40
C VAL A 123 -29.14 12.04 -4.18
N HIS A 124 -29.04 12.06 -5.51
CA HIS A 124 -29.63 11.04 -6.37
C HIS A 124 -28.66 9.89 -6.62
N PHE A 125 -29.17 8.65 -6.60
CA PHE A 125 -28.45 7.46 -7.02
C PHE A 125 -29.14 6.86 -8.25
N PRO A 126 -28.48 6.79 -9.41
CA PRO A 126 -29.12 6.30 -10.63
C PRO A 126 -29.28 4.78 -10.61
N THR A 127 -30.34 4.31 -11.27
CA THR A 127 -30.59 2.90 -11.57
C THR A 127 -29.83 2.47 -12.84
N SER A 128 -29.88 1.18 -13.18
CA SER A 128 -29.32 0.69 -14.45
C SER A 128 -30.03 1.30 -15.67
N GLU A 129 -31.33 1.60 -15.57
CA GLU A 129 -32.12 2.18 -16.67
C GLU A 129 -31.78 3.66 -16.92
N ASP A 130 -31.23 4.34 -15.91
CA ASP A 130 -30.82 5.74 -16.00
C ASP A 130 -29.49 5.92 -16.74
N LEU A 131 -28.76 4.85 -17.00
CA LEU A 131 -27.46 4.91 -17.65
C LEU A 131 -27.58 4.71 -19.16
N THR A 132 -26.95 5.60 -19.91
CA THR A 132 -27.08 5.71 -21.37
C THR A 132 -25.72 5.58 -22.05
N ASN A 133 -25.74 5.29 -23.36
CA ASN A 133 -24.54 5.19 -24.19
C ASN A 133 -24.08 6.55 -24.75
N SER A 134 -24.88 7.60 -24.55
CA SER A 134 -24.66 8.94 -25.10
C SER A 134 -24.80 10.00 -24.01
N PRO A 135 -24.07 11.13 -24.09
CA PRO A 135 -24.23 12.22 -23.15
C PRO A 135 -25.68 12.73 -23.07
N PRO A 136 -26.21 13.04 -21.87
CA PRO A 136 -25.62 12.74 -20.57
C PRO A 136 -25.68 11.24 -20.26
N PHE A 137 -24.52 10.61 -19.98
CA PHE A 137 -24.38 9.16 -19.73
C PHE A 137 -25.14 8.63 -18.51
N VAL A 138 -25.62 9.56 -17.67
CA VAL A 138 -26.55 9.33 -16.57
C VAL A 138 -27.69 10.31 -16.80
N ARG A 139 -28.92 9.81 -17.00
CA ARG A 139 -30.10 10.62 -17.19
C ARG A 139 -30.23 11.60 -16.02
N PRO A 140 -30.31 12.91 -16.27
CA PRO A 140 -30.63 13.86 -15.21
C PRO A 140 -32.06 13.58 -14.74
N LEU A 141 -32.28 13.69 -13.43
CA LEU A 141 -33.64 13.78 -12.93
C LEU A 141 -34.30 15.03 -13.52
N VAL A 142 -35.51 14.83 -14.02
CA VAL A 142 -36.38 15.91 -14.47
C VAL A 142 -36.79 16.74 -13.25
N ASP A 143 -36.70 18.06 -13.42
CA ASP A 143 -37.30 19.13 -12.60
C ASP A 143 -36.57 19.58 -11.31
N GLU A 144 -35.84 20.69 -11.45
CA GLU A 144 -35.49 21.61 -10.35
C GLU A 144 -36.75 22.26 -9.69
N GLU A 145 -37.95 21.99 -10.21
CA GLU A 145 -39.22 22.65 -9.82
C GLU A 145 -39.93 22.02 -8.60
N MET A 146 -39.45 20.90 -8.03
CA MET A 146 -40.08 20.25 -6.87
C MET A 146 -39.30 20.45 -5.55
N ILE A 147 -38.78 21.65 -5.28
CA ILE A 147 -38.27 21.99 -3.95
C ILE A 147 -39.46 22.03 -2.99
N ASN A 148 -39.57 21.03 -2.12
CA ASN A 148 -40.53 21.08 -1.03
C ASN A 148 -40.10 22.21 -0.07
N GLU A 149 -40.87 23.32 -0.05
CA GLU A 149 -40.58 24.49 0.80
C GLU A 149 -40.44 24.13 2.28
N LYS A 150 -41.15 23.08 2.75
CA LYS A 150 -41.10 22.63 4.14
C LYS A 150 -39.86 21.79 4.45
N HIS A 151 -39.37 21.02 3.48
CA HIS A 151 -38.25 20.09 3.63
C HIS A 151 -37.22 20.31 2.51
N PRO A 152 -36.50 21.45 2.51
CA PRO A 152 -35.60 21.84 1.41
C PRO A 152 -34.41 20.89 1.24
N SER A 153 -34.09 20.08 2.26
CA SER A 153 -33.00 19.12 2.22
C SER A 153 -33.41 17.72 1.75
N VAL A 154 -34.70 17.47 1.52
CA VAL A 154 -35.24 16.15 1.17
C VAL A 154 -35.72 16.15 -0.26
N ASP A 155 -35.30 15.14 -1.02
CA ASP A 155 -35.70 14.98 -2.42
C ASP A 155 -36.50 13.69 -2.58
N PHE A 156 -37.83 13.78 -2.62
CA PHE A 156 -38.73 12.62 -2.72
C PHE A 156 -38.62 11.85 -4.03
N SER A 157 -37.94 12.40 -5.05
CA SER A 157 -37.63 11.68 -6.29
C SER A 157 -36.41 10.76 -6.15
N THR A 158 -35.63 10.91 -5.07
CA THR A 158 -34.44 10.09 -4.87
C THR A 158 -34.78 8.66 -4.46
N ARG A 159 -33.81 7.77 -4.68
CA ARG A 159 -33.85 6.38 -4.25
C ARG A 159 -32.68 6.11 -3.32
N CYS A 160 -32.94 5.37 -2.25
CA CYS A 160 -31.91 4.97 -1.32
C CYS A 160 -31.45 3.54 -1.62
N PRO A 161 -30.21 3.34 -2.09
CA PRO A 161 -29.74 2.00 -2.45
C PRO A 161 -29.71 1.04 -1.27
N ILE A 162 -29.53 1.57 -0.04
CA ILE A 162 -29.62 0.74 1.18
C ILE A 162 -31.08 0.28 1.37
N PHE A 163 -32.03 1.21 1.43
CA PHE A 163 -33.44 0.88 1.69
C PHE A 163 -34.03 -0.03 0.60
N GLU A 164 -33.69 0.18 -0.68
CA GLU A 164 -34.17 -0.67 -1.77
C GLU A 164 -33.75 -2.12 -1.59
N ARG A 165 -32.54 -2.36 -1.07
CA ARG A 165 -32.01 -3.70 -0.80
C ARG A 165 -32.47 -4.29 0.53
N THR A 166 -32.43 -3.49 1.59
CA THR A 166 -32.56 -4.01 2.97
C THR A 166 -33.93 -3.78 3.58
N GLY A 167 -34.85 -3.08 2.92
CA GLY A 167 -36.16 -2.72 3.47
C GLY A 167 -36.12 -1.73 4.63
N GLU A 168 -34.94 -1.41 5.18
CA GLU A 168 -34.73 -0.36 6.18
C GLU A 168 -33.38 0.33 6.00
N CYS A 169 -33.33 1.66 6.13
CA CYS A 169 -32.05 2.37 6.10
C CYS A 169 -31.48 2.53 7.52
N LYS A 170 -30.34 1.88 7.80
CA LYS A 170 -29.66 1.97 9.12
C LYS A 170 -29.27 3.39 9.56
N HIS A 171 -29.21 4.35 8.63
CA HIS A 171 -28.87 5.76 8.92
C HIS A 171 -30.10 6.65 9.15
N GLY A 172 -31.31 6.16 8.87
CA GLY A 172 -32.56 6.89 9.04
C GLY A 172 -32.49 8.33 8.52
N LEU A 173 -32.85 9.32 9.35
CA LEU A 173 -32.87 10.75 9.01
C LEU A 173 -31.50 11.31 8.57
N LYS A 174 -30.39 10.64 8.90
CA LYS A 174 -29.04 11.05 8.47
C LYS A 174 -28.69 10.62 7.05
N CYS A 175 -29.52 9.78 6.43
CA CYS A 175 -29.32 9.30 5.07
C CYS A 175 -29.24 10.47 4.07
N ARG A 176 -28.31 10.39 3.12
CA ARG A 176 -28.15 11.33 2.01
C ARG A 176 -29.09 11.02 0.85
N PHE A 177 -29.95 10.01 0.99
CA PHE A 177 -30.97 9.59 0.03
C PHE A 177 -32.32 9.50 0.77
N LEU A 178 -32.57 10.44 1.69
CA LEU A 178 -33.64 10.35 2.68
C LEU A 178 -35.02 10.23 2.03
N GLY A 179 -35.29 11.04 1.02
CA GLY A 179 -36.58 11.08 0.31
C GLY A 179 -37.03 9.73 -0.24
N GLY A 180 -36.10 8.81 -0.53
CA GLY A 180 -36.42 7.47 -1.03
C GLY A 180 -36.97 6.50 0.03
N HIS A 181 -37.00 6.89 1.31
CA HIS A 181 -37.47 6.03 2.40
C HIS A 181 -38.14 6.81 3.56
N VAL A 182 -38.74 7.96 3.25
CA VAL A 182 -39.57 8.71 4.19
C VAL A 182 -40.93 9.03 3.59
N ARG A 183 -41.91 9.29 4.47
CA ARG A 183 -43.22 9.85 4.12
C ARG A 183 -43.53 11.05 5.00
N GLU A 184 -44.34 11.99 4.50
CA GLU A 184 -44.87 13.10 5.30
C GLU A 184 -46.07 12.59 6.11
N GLY A 185 -45.93 12.58 7.43
CA GLY A 185 -46.99 12.23 8.39
C GLY A 185 -47.82 13.44 8.82
N GLU A 186 -48.60 13.28 9.89
CA GLU A 186 -49.41 14.37 10.46
C GLU A 186 -48.52 15.52 10.96
N GLY A 187 -48.92 16.76 10.69
CA GLY A 187 -48.15 17.94 11.09
C GLY A 187 -46.85 18.18 10.31
N ALA A 188 -46.71 17.58 9.12
CA ALA A 188 -45.52 17.69 8.25
C ALA A 188 -44.24 17.08 8.84
N ILE A 189 -44.37 16.16 9.80
CA ILE A 189 -43.25 15.42 10.39
C ILE A 189 -42.86 14.27 9.46
N LEU A 190 -41.57 14.11 9.19
CA LEU A 190 -41.07 13.00 8.37
C LEU A 190 -41.01 11.71 9.18
N GLU A 191 -41.65 10.67 8.66
CA GLU A 191 -41.62 9.31 9.21
C GLU A 191 -40.78 8.39 8.33
N LEU A 192 -40.00 7.50 8.96
CA LEU A 192 -39.18 6.52 8.25
C LEU A 192 -40.04 5.34 7.78
N ASN A 193 -39.93 4.99 6.51
CA ASN A 193 -40.57 3.80 5.97
C ASN A 193 -39.73 2.56 6.29
N ILE A 194 -40.41 1.45 6.56
CA ILE A 194 -39.83 0.11 6.72
C ILE A 194 -40.62 -0.85 5.84
N ASN A 195 -39.93 -1.62 5.02
CA ASN A 195 -40.50 -2.74 4.27
C ASN A 195 -40.09 -4.03 4.99
N GLU A 196 -41.00 -4.59 5.77
CA GLU A 196 -40.73 -5.76 6.63
C GLU A 196 -40.38 -7.02 5.81
N ASP A 197 -41.01 -7.23 4.64
CA ASP A 197 -40.73 -8.37 3.77
C ASP A 197 -39.27 -8.32 3.27
N ARG A 198 -38.86 -7.19 2.69
CA ARG A 198 -37.47 -7.00 2.21
C ARG A 198 -36.46 -7.04 3.34
N LYS A 199 -36.83 -6.56 4.52
CA LYS A 199 -35.99 -6.61 5.71
C LYS A 199 -35.75 -8.04 6.18
N ALA A 200 -36.78 -8.88 6.14
CA ALA A 200 -36.65 -10.29 6.45
C ALA A 200 -35.71 -11.00 5.44
N ASP A 201 -35.90 -10.75 4.14
CA ASP A 201 -35.04 -11.32 3.08
C ASP A 201 -33.58 -10.87 3.21
N ALA A 202 -33.38 -9.57 3.42
CA ALA A 202 -32.04 -8.98 3.52
C ALA A 202 -31.28 -9.42 4.77
N ALA A 203 -31.98 -9.79 5.85
CA ALA A 203 -31.35 -10.31 7.07
C ALA A 203 -30.50 -11.56 6.78
N ILE A 204 -30.83 -12.32 5.73
CA ILE A 204 -30.09 -13.49 5.28
C ILE A 204 -29.09 -13.11 4.17
N ALA A 205 -29.53 -12.35 3.17
CA ALA A 205 -28.77 -12.14 1.94
C ALA A 205 -27.75 -10.98 1.97
N GLU A 206 -27.95 -9.98 2.83
CA GLU A 206 -27.16 -8.72 2.82
C GLU A 206 -26.47 -8.43 4.17
N THR A 207 -26.71 -9.24 5.21
CA THR A 207 -26.11 -9.03 6.54
C THR A 207 -24.63 -9.39 6.54
N GLU A 208 -23.77 -8.37 6.58
CA GLU A 208 -22.34 -8.57 6.84
C GLU A 208 -22.09 -9.25 8.20
N VAL A 209 -21.05 -10.09 8.27
CA VAL A 209 -20.66 -10.79 9.50
C VAL A 209 -19.29 -10.30 10.03
N ASN A 210 -18.81 -10.90 11.12
CA ASN A 210 -17.55 -10.56 11.80
C ASN A 210 -17.56 -9.18 12.46
N PHE A 211 -18.70 -8.82 13.07
CA PHE A 211 -18.80 -7.68 13.98
C PHE A 211 -18.18 -7.99 15.32
N ILE A 212 -17.05 -7.35 15.63
CA ILE A 212 -16.53 -7.33 16.99
C ILE A 212 -17.31 -6.32 17.85
N ASP A 213 -17.77 -6.77 19.01
CA ASP A 213 -18.52 -5.92 19.93
C ASP A 213 -17.61 -4.98 20.74
N ALA A 214 -18.23 -3.98 21.37
CA ALA A 214 -17.51 -2.92 22.08
C ALA A 214 -16.82 -3.43 23.36
N ASN A 215 -17.36 -4.44 24.03
CA ASN A 215 -16.80 -5.01 25.25
C ASN A 215 -15.57 -5.85 24.93
N THR A 216 -15.64 -6.68 23.89
CA THR A 216 -14.49 -7.44 23.39
C THR A 216 -13.35 -6.51 22.97
N LEU A 217 -13.62 -5.46 22.20
CA LEU A 217 -12.61 -4.44 21.87
C LEU A 217 -12.00 -3.77 23.11
N LYS A 218 -12.80 -3.55 24.16
CA LYS A 218 -12.31 -3.00 25.44
C LYS A 218 -11.38 -4.00 26.14
N LEU A 219 -11.74 -5.29 26.18
CA LEU A 219 -10.89 -6.34 26.75
C LEU A 219 -9.56 -6.46 26.01
N ILE A 220 -9.58 -6.44 24.68
CA ILE A 220 -8.36 -6.47 23.84
C ILE A 220 -7.48 -5.26 24.15
N ARG A 221 -8.04 -4.03 24.11
CA ARG A 221 -7.30 -2.78 24.39
C ARG A 221 -6.69 -2.75 25.78
N THR A 222 -7.37 -3.33 26.76
CA THR A 222 -6.92 -3.40 28.16
C THR A 222 -6.04 -4.62 28.43
N LYS A 223 -5.75 -5.45 27.41
CA LYS A 223 -4.98 -6.70 27.52
C LYS A 223 -5.57 -7.69 28.53
N LYS A 224 -6.90 -7.70 28.65
CA LYS A 224 -7.68 -8.61 29.52
C LYS A 224 -8.43 -9.67 28.72
N TYR A 225 -8.29 -9.66 27.40
CA TYR A 225 -8.91 -10.68 26.55
C TYR A 225 -8.17 -12.01 26.73
N PRO A 226 -8.86 -13.11 27.08
CA PRO A 226 -8.21 -14.38 27.38
C PRO A 226 -7.60 -15.02 26.12
N GLN A 227 -6.34 -15.45 26.20
CA GLN A 227 -5.64 -16.10 25.08
C GLN A 227 -4.90 -17.37 25.55
N PRO A 228 -5.61 -18.35 26.14
CA PRO A 228 -4.99 -19.51 26.78
C PRO A 228 -4.09 -20.33 25.85
N ILE A 229 -4.45 -20.46 24.57
CA ILE A 229 -3.64 -21.25 23.63
C ILE A 229 -2.32 -20.53 23.33
N SER A 230 -2.39 -19.22 23.11
CA SER A 230 -1.23 -18.39 22.86
C SER A 230 -0.32 -18.31 24.09
N GLU A 231 -0.88 -18.13 25.28
CA GLU A 231 -0.13 -18.10 26.53
C GLU A 231 0.63 -19.42 26.76
N ALA A 232 -0.05 -20.56 26.59
CA ALA A 232 0.58 -21.88 26.70
C ALA A 232 1.68 -22.07 25.64
N TYR A 233 1.42 -21.73 24.38
CA TYR A 233 2.39 -21.88 23.29
C TYR A 233 3.64 -21.01 23.49
N LEU A 234 3.45 -19.75 23.90
CA LEU A 234 4.56 -18.83 24.13
C LEU A 234 5.39 -19.22 25.34
N LYS A 235 4.78 -19.81 26.38
CA LYS A 235 5.50 -20.38 27.53
C LYS A 235 6.43 -21.51 27.08
N VAL A 236 5.93 -22.47 26.31
CA VAL A 236 6.74 -23.58 25.75
C VAL A 236 7.91 -23.05 24.90
N LEU A 237 7.66 -22.02 24.08
CA LEU A 237 8.72 -21.41 23.28
C LEU A 237 9.81 -20.76 24.15
N LEU A 238 9.44 -20.08 25.23
CA LEU A 238 10.40 -19.45 26.15
C LEU A 238 11.27 -20.50 26.87
N GLU A 239 10.64 -21.59 27.34
CA GLU A 239 11.33 -22.70 27.99
C GLU A 239 12.31 -23.38 27.03
N SER A 240 11.90 -23.65 25.79
CA SER A 240 12.78 -24.26 24.76
C SER A 240 13.98 -23.39 24.39
N THR A 241 13.89 -22.07 24.53
CA THR A 241 15.01 -21.15 24.26
C THR A 241 15.92 -20.92 25.47
N GLY A 242 15.50 -21.32 26.68
CA GLY A 242 16.27 -21.16 27.91
C GLY A 242 17.34 -22.23 28.13
N ASP A 243 17.18 -23.41 27.53
CA ASP A 243 18.16 -24.50 27.64
C ASP A 243 19.36 -24.35 26.69
N ASP A 244 19.20 -23.64 25.57
CA ASP A 244 20.28 -23.40 24.60
C ASP A 244 21.38 -22.44 25.12
N GLU A 245 21.13 -21.66 26.18
CA GLU A 245 22.13 -20.76 26.78
C GLU A 245 23.02 -21.43 27.85
N LYS A 246 22.77 -22.69 28.23
CA LYS A 246 23.63 -23.44 29.17
C LYS A 246 24.64 -24.38 28.49
N GLY A 247 24.74 -24.35 27.16
CA GLY A 247 25.58 -25.25 26.35
C GLY A 247 26.89 -24.66 25.84
N GLY A 248 27.44 -23.58 26.42
CA GLY A 248 28.66 -22.99 25.88
C GLY A 248 29.35 -21.97 26.77
N LYS A 249 30.14 -22.45 27.74
CA LYS A 249 31.41 -21.82 28.15
C LYS A 249 32.29 -22.88 28.80
N GLY A 250 33.39 -23.19 28.11
CA GLY A 250 34.48 -23.95 28.70
C GLY A 250 35.18 -23.14 29.77
N SER A 251 35.49 -23.81 30.88
CA SER A 251 36.58 -23.46 31.77
C SER A 251 37.15 -24.76 32.33
N GLN A 252 38.46 -24.91 32.13
CA GLN A 252 39.31 -26.06 32.43
C GLN A 252 39.50 -26.30 33.94
N PRO A 253 40.11 -27.44 34.34
CA PRO A 253 39.85 -28.16 35.58
C PRO A 253 40.84 -27.83 36.71
N ALA A 254 40.48 -28.19 37.94
CA ALA A 254 41.43 -28.41 39.03
C ALA A 254 40.86 -29.45 40.02
N ASP A 255 41.38 -30.67 39.87
CA ASP A 255 41.87 -31.63 40.87
C ASP A 255 41.10 -31.94 42.16
N GLY A 256 40.84 -33.24 42.36
CA GLY A 256 40.48 -33.83 43.66
C GLY A 256 39.81 -35.21 43.64
N GLU A 257 40.54 -36.25 43.22
CA GLU A 257 40.49 -37.68 43.65
C GLU A 257 39.15 -38.37 44.06
N ILE A 258 38.53 -39.08 43.09
CA ILE A 258 38.25 -40.54 43.00
C ILE A 258 38.35 -41.39 44.33
N GLN A 259 37.26 -41.86 44.98
CA GLN A 259 36.51 -43.17 44.90
C GLN A 259 36.24 -43.73 46.34
N PRO A 260 35.45 -44.82 46.60
CA PRO A 260 34.28 -45.39 45.92
C PRO A 260 33.09 -45.77 46.88
N ALA A 261 31.95 -46.10 46.26
CA ALA A 261 30.74 -46.86 46.68
C ALA A 261 30.50 -47.31 48.16
N GLN A 262 29.27 -47.08 48.69
CA GLN A 262 28.39 -48.14 49.25
C GLN A 262 26.98 -47.65 49.70
N LYS A 263 25.97 -48.23 49.03
CA LYS A 263 24.61 -48.68 49.43
C LYS A 263 24.19 -48.58 50.92
N ILE A 264 22.96 -48.06 51.20
CA ILE A 264 21.81 -48.72 51.92
C ILE A 264 20.85 -47.73 52.66
N MET A 265 19.59 -47.72 52.17
CA MET A 265 18.25 -47.72 52.81
C MET A 265 17.71 -46.65 53.78
N GLY A 266 16.44 -46.28 53.51
CA GLY A 266 15.39 -45.85 54.46
C GLY A 266 14.97 -44.40 54.25
N THR A 267 13.73 -44.01 53.94
CA THR A 267 12.42 -44.62 54.16
C THR A 267 11.38 -43.96 53.26
N ALA A 268 10.36 -44.75 52.91
CA ALA A 268 9.29 -44.44 51.99
C ALA A 268 8.41 -43.25 52.41
N THR A 269 7.99 -42.47 51.41
CA THR A 269 6.69 -41.78 51.40
C THR A 269 6.22 -41.75 49.96
N THR A 270 5.31 -42.68 49.65
CA THR A 270 4.30 -42.67 48.59
C THR A 270 4.63 -41.87 47.32
N GLN A 271 5.13 -42.60 46.32
CA GLN A 271 4.96 -42.26 44.91
C GLN A 271 3.46 -42.25 44.60
N GLU A 272 2.88 -41.06 44.41
CA GLU A 272 1.74 -40.92 43.50
C GLU A 272 2.30 -40.99 42.09
N ASP A 273 2.08 -42.16 41.49
CA ASP A 273 2.20 -42.43 40.07
C ASP A 273 1.32 -41.42 39.31
N THR A 274 1.95 -40.40 38.72
CA THR A 274 1.28 -39.45 37.82
C THR A 274 1.36 -39.93 36.37
N SER A 275 1.46 -41.24 36.14
CA SER A 275 1.01 -41.82 34.88
C SER A 275 -0.52 -41.77 34.85
N GLN A 276 -1.06 -41.12 33.82
CA GLN A 276 -2.49 -40.87 33.59
C GLN A 276 -3.10 -39.67 34.36
N ASN A 277 -2.56 -38.47 34.13
CA ASN A 277 -3.48 -37.35 33.92
C ASN A 277 -4.11 -37.54 32.53
N ASP A 278 -5.31 -38.09 32.51
CA ASP A 278 -6.21 -38.02 31.36
C ASP A 278 -6.25 -36.56 30.89
N THR A 279 -5.55 -36.29 29.79
CA THR A 279 -5.58 -35.01 29.11
C THR A 279 -6.76 -35.08 28.15
N PRO A 280 -7.91 -34.44 28.43
CA PRO A 280 -8.85 -34.20 27.35
C PRO A 280 -8.16 -33.22 26.40
N ASP A 281 -8.13 -33.59 25.13
CA ASP A 281 -7.52 -32.90 23.98
C ASP A 281 -6.11 -33.37 23.61
N VAL A 282 -6.04 -34.54 22.95
CA VAL A 282 -5.00 -34.75 21.93
C VAL A 282 -5.09 -33.57 20.96
N PRO A 283 -4.05 -32.72 20.81
CA PRO A 283 -4.09 -31.62 19.86
C PRO A 283 -4.34 -32.18 18.46
N ILE A 284 -5.33 -31.63 17.75
CA ILE A 284 -5.65 -32.00 16.36
C ILE A 284 -4.33 -32.04 15.57
N ARG A 285 -3.95 -33.22 15.10
CA ARG A 285 -2.75 -33.38 14.28
C ARG A 285 -2.96 -32.59 13.00
N PHE A 286 -1.89 -32.08 12.38
CA PHE A 286 -2.03 -31.35 11.10
C PHE A 286 -2.83 -32.16 10.05
N ALA A 287 -2.67 -33.49 10.05
CA ALA A 287 -3.43 -34.41 9.20
C ALA A 287 -4.96 -34.39 9.43
N GLU A 288 -5.42 -33.93 10.58
CA GLU A 288 -6.82 -33.88 11.02
C GLU A 288 -7.47 -32.50 10.77
N LYS A 289 -6.71 -31.48 10.34
CA LYS A 289 -7.30 -30.20 9.92
C LYS A 289 -8.07 -30.35 8.61
N LYS A 290 -9.14 -29.55 8.46
CA LYS A 290 -9.92 -29.47 7.22
C LYS A 290 -9.00 -29.12 6.04
N ARG A 291 -8.87 -30.05 5.09
CA ARG A 291 -8.07 -29.83 3.89
C ARG A 291 -8.77 -28.87 2.94
N LEU A 292 -7.98 -27.98 2.34
CA LEU A 292 -8.48 -27.03 1.35
C LEU A 292 -8.54 -27.72 -0.02
N ASN A 293 -9.76 -27.95 -0.52
CA ASN A 293 -9.95 -28.35 -1.92
C ASN A 293 -10.21 -27.11 -2.77
N TRP A 294 -9.11 -26.50 -3.24
CA TRP A 294 -9.13 -25.27 -4.06
C TRP A 294 -8.83 -25.52 -5.53
N HIS A 295 -8.84 -26.79 -5.97
CA HIS A 295 -8.66 -27.12 -7.37
C HIS A 295 -9.76 -26.48 -8.24
N GLY A 296 -9.36 -25.89 -9.36
CA GLY A 296 -10.27 -25.21 -10.30
C GLY A 296 -10.91 -23.92 -9.76
N LYS A 297 -10.48 -23.41 -8.61
CA LYS A 297 -11.01 -22.17 -8.02
C LYS A 297 -10.14 -20.96 -8.38
N THR A 298 -10.79 -19.85 -8.63
CA THR A 298 -10.13 -18.55 -8.88
C THR A 298 -9.90 -17.80 -7.56
N TYR A 299 -8.77 -17.11 -7.44
CA TYR A 299 -8.37 -16.45 -6.18
C TYR A 299 -8.01 -14.98 -6.39
N LEU A 300 -8.79 -14.08 -5.77
CA LEU A 300 -8.46 -12.65 -5.66
C LEU A 300 -7.38 -12.43 -4.59
N ALA A 301 -6.30 -11.75 -4.97
CA ALA A 301 -5.23 -11.41 -4.04
C ALA A 301 -5.72 -10.48 -2.91
N PRO A 302 -5.12 -10.58 -1.70
CA PRO A 302 -5.28 -9.55 -0.68
C PRO A 302 -4.57 -8.27 -1.13
N LEU A 303 -5.34 -7.19 -1.30
CA LEU A 303 -4.88 -5.93 -1.90
C LEU A 303 -4.99 -4.79 -0.90
N THR A 304 -3.91 -4.47 -0.19
CA THR A 304 -3.89 -3.39 0.79
C THR A 304 -4.36 -2.06 0.18
N THR A 305 -5.20 -1.33 0.89
CA THR A 305 -5.89 -0.07 0.56
C THR A 305 -7.00 -0.12 -0.49
N VAL A 306 -7.08 -1.16 -1.32
CA VAL A 306 -8.03 -1.21 -2.45
C VAL A 306 -8.89 -2.48 -2.49
N GLY A 307 -8.50 -3.53 -1.77
CA GLY A 307 -9.19 -4.82 -1.62
C GLY A 307 -10.29 -4.82 -0.56
N ASN A 308 -10.98 -3.69 -0.41
CA ASN A 308 -12.07 -3.52 0.54
C ASN A 308 -13.28 -4.41 0.18
N LEU A 309 -14.21 -4.61 1.13
CA LEU A 309 -15.37 -5.49 0.95
C LEU A 309 -16.20 -5.13 -0.30
N PRO A 310 -16.52 -3.86 -0.61
CA PRO A 310 -17.19 -3.50 -1.86
C PRO A 310 -16.49 -3.99 -3.13
N PHE A 311 -15.17 -3.89 -3.19
CA PHE A 311 -14.38 -4.40 -4.32
C PHE A 311 -14.43 -5.92 -4.41
N ARG A 312 -14.29 -6.63 -3.27
CA ARG A 312 -14.36 -8.10 -3.27
C ARG A 312 -15.74 -8.60 -3.69
N ARG A 313 -16.81 -7.96 -3.20
CA ARG A 313 -18.19 -8.25 -3.61
C ARG A 313 -18.39 -8.05 -5.11
N LEU A 314 -17.81 -6.99 -5.68
CA LEU A 314 -17.84 -6.78 -7.13
C LEU A 314 -17.13 -7.93 -7.88
N CYS A 315 -15.95 -8.36 -7.43
CA CYS A 315 -15.25 -9.49 -8.03
C CYS A 315 -16.02 -10.81 -7.90
N VAL A 316 -16.79 -11.00 -6.82
CA VAL A 316 -17.66 -12.18 -6.63
C VAL A 316 -18.76 -12.22 -7.69
N GLU A 317 -19.36 -11.09 -8.06
CA GLU A 317 -20.34 -11.06 -9.16
C GLU A 317 -19.73 -11.43 -10.52
N TYR A 318 -18.46 -11.13 -10.70
CA TYR A 318 -17.70 -11.56 -11.88
C TYR A 318 -17.13 -12.98 -11.74
N GLY A 319 -17.47 -13.69 -10.67
CA GLY A 319 -17.21 -15.10 -10.51
C GLY A 319 -15.90 -15.44 -9.80
N VAL A 320 -15.30 -14.58 -8.98
CA VAL A 320 -14.21 -15.06 -8.11
C VAL A 320 -14.72 -16.05 -7.07
N ASP A 321 -13.96 -17.11 -6.79
CA ASP A 321 -14.34 -18.15 -5.82
C ASP A 321 -13.74 -17.90 -4.43
N ILE A 322 -12.49 -17.44 -4.37
CA ILE A 322 -11.76 -17.22 -3.13
C ILE A 322 -11.45 -15.73 -2.99
N THR A 323 -11.89 -15.13 -1.89
CA THR A 323 -11.58 -13.75 -1.51
C THR A 323 -10.77 -13.71 -0.22
N CYS A 324 -9.93 -12.68 -0.10
CA CYS A 324 -9.18 -12.43 1.12
C CYS A 324 -9.24 -10.95 1.47
N GLY A 325 -9.46 -10.65 2.76
CA GLY A 325 -9.39 -9.28 3.28
C GLY A 325 -8.02 -8.64 3.05
N GLU A 326 -7.96 -7.32 3.20
CA GLU A 326 -6.68 -6.60 3.12
C GLU A 326 -5.71 -7.08 4.20
N MET A 327 -4.41 -6.84 3.98
CA MET A 327 -3.37 -7.22 4.93
C MET A 327 -3.58 -6.49 6.27
N GLY A 328 -3.89 -7.27 7.30
CA GLY A 328 -4.06 -6.78 8.66
C GLY A 328 -2.80 -6.92 9.52
N LEU A 329 -2.40 -5.86 10.23
CA LEU A 329 -1.26 -5.89 11.16
C LEU A 329 -1.66 -6.53 12.48
N ALA A 330 -1.01 -7.63 12.85
CA ALA A 330 -1.29 -8.38 14.09
C ALA A 330 -1.27 -7.48 15.34
N LEU A 331 -0.32 -6.52 15.40
CA LEU A 331 -0.24 -5.58 16.52
C LEU A 331 -1.48 -4.67 16.62
N SER A 332 -2.03 -4.23 15.49
CA SER A 332 -3.22 -3.35 15.47
C SER A 332 -4.48 -4.09 15.92
N PHE A 333 -4.62 -5.37 15.55
CA PHE A 333 -5.68 -6.24 16.06
C PHE A 333 -5.61 -6.36 17.58
N LEU A 334 -4.42 -6.65 18.13
CA LEU A 334 -4.18 -6.73 19.57
C LEU A 334 -4.27 -5.39 20.30
N GLN A 335 -4.25 -4.26 19.57
CA GLN A 335 -4.56 -2.93 20.09
C GLN A 335 -6.06 -2.59 19.99
N GLY A 336 -6.89 -3.48 19.44
CA GLY A 336 -8.31 -3.23 19.23
C GLY A 336 -8.58 -2.02 18.34
N SER A 337 -7.74 -1.77 17.32
CA SER A 337 -7.99 -0.71 16.33
C SER A 337 -9.26 -1.04 15.53
N LYS A 338 -10.21 -0.10 15.50
CA LYS A 338 -11.47 -0.30 14.77
C LYS A 338 -11.24 -0.44 13.27
N GLU A 339 -10.25 0.29 12.76
CA GLU A 339 -9.84 0.26 11.37
C GLU A 339 -9.31 -1.13 11.00
N GLU A 340 -8.46 -1.73 11.83
CA GLU A 340 -7.96 -3.09 11.58
C GLU A 340 -9.08 -4.15 11.65
N TRP A 341 -9.96 -4.05 12.65
CA TRP A 341 -11.13 -4.92 12.79
C TRP A 341 -12.20 -4.71 11.71
N SER A 342 -12.09 -3.69 10.86
CA SER A 342 -12.92 -3.57 9.66
C SER A 342 -12.41 -4.43 8.49
N LEU A 343 -11.20 -4.99 8.57
CA LEU A 343 -10.64 -5.82 7.51
C LEU A 343 -11.16 -7.27 7.53
N VAL A 344 -11.71 -7.73 8.66
CA VAL A 344 -12.25 -9.09 8.83
C VAL A 344 -13.70 -9.24 8.36
N ARG A 345 -14.29 -8.15 7.86
CA ARG A 345 -15.69 -8.09 7.42
C ARG A 345 -15.92 -8.97 6.22
N ARG A 346 -17.00 -9.75 6.25
CA ARG A 346 -17.42 -10.66 5.18
C ARG A 346 -18.85 -10.33 4.76
N HIS A 347 -19.10 -10.29 3.47
CA HIS A 347 -20.45 -10.27 2.90
C HIS A 347 -20.96 -11.69 2.65
N PRO A 348 -22.27 -12.00 2.83
CA PRO A 348 -22.82 -13.34 2.60
C PRO A 348 -22.57 -13.92 1.21
N SER A 349 -22.38 -13.07 0.19
CA SER A 349 -22.05 -13.52 -1.17
C SER A 349 -20.64 -14.11 -1.31
N GLU A 350 -19.72 -13.83 -0.38
CA GLU A 350 -18.37 -14.40 -0.41
C GLU A 350 -18.45 -15.87 0.02
N SER A 351 -18.18 -16.81 -0.91
CA SER A 351 -18.29 -18.24 -0.66
C SER A 351 -17.11 -18.80 0.14
N ILE A 352 -15.89 -18.37 -0.19
CA ILE A 352 -14.65 -18.70 0.53
C ILE A 352 -13.95 -17.40 0.89
N PHE A 353 -13.96 -17.04 2.17
CA PHE A 353 -13.37 -15.80 2.68
C PHE A 353 -12.26 -16.07 3.69
N GLY A 354 -11.12 -15.41 3.51
CA GLY A 354 -10.01 -15.44 4.47
C GLY A 354 -9.54 -14.07 4.94
N VAL A 355 -8.78 -14.08 6.03
CA VAL A 355 -8.16 -12.88 6.62
C VAL A 355 -6.64 -12.99 6.55
N GLN A 356 -5.98 -12.00 5.95
CA GLN A 356 -4.53 -11.97 5.88
C GLN A 356 -3.92 -11.24 7.08
N LEU A 357 -2.97 -11.88 7.77
CA LEU A 357 -2.20 -11.32 8.87
C LEU A 357 -0.76 -11.03 8.49
N ALA A 358 -0.23 -9.93 9.01
CA ALA A 358 1.18 -9.57 8.95
C ALA A 358 1.73 -9.29 10.34
N GLY A 359 2.87 -9.88 10.65
CA GLY A 359 3.58 -9.72 11.92
C GLY A 359 4.99 -10.29 11.84
N SER A 360 5.79 -10.05 12.88
CA SER A 360 7.22 -10.35 12.85
C SER A 360 7.69 -11.45 13.79
N LYS A 361 6.81 -11.93 14.69
CA LYS A 361 7.16 -12.89 15.74
C LYS A 361 5.95 -13.66 16.26
N PRO A 362 6.15 -14.85 16.85
CA PRO A 362 5.07 -15.65 17.42
C PRO A 362 4.21 -14.88 18.44
N SER A 363 4.83 -14.08 19.31
CA SER A 363 4.14 -13.30 20.35
C SER A 363 3.22 -12.17 19.84
N LEU A 364 3.14 -11.96 18.53
CA LEU A 364 2.14 -11.08 17.91
C LEU A 364 1.14 -11.88 17.06
N LEU A 365 1.64 -12.83 16.26
CA LEU A 365 0.82 -13.52 15.29
C LEU A 365 -0.05 -14.61 15.92
N VAL A 366 0.46 -15.37 16.89
CA VAL A 366 -0.31 -16.43 17.56
C VAL A 366 -1.49 -15.84 18.36
N PRO A 367 -1.29 -14.81 19.20
CA PRO A 367 -2.41 -14.14 19.88
C PRO A 367 -3.42 -13.51 18.92
N ALA A 368 -2.96 -12.90 17.83
CA ALA A 368 -3.87 -12.30 16.85
C ALA A 368 -4.71 -13.37 16.14
N ALA A 369 -4.09 -14.51 15.78
CA ALA A 369 -4.78 -15.63 15.17
C ALA A 369 -5.81 -16.25 16.13
N GLU A 370 -5.48 -16.42 17.41
CA GLU A 370 -6.43 -16.95 18.41
C GLU A 370 -7.65 -16.03 18.57
N THR A 371 -7.41 -14.72 18.72
CA THR A 371 -8.50 -13.74 18.86
C THR A 371 -9.37 -13.70 17.60
N ILE A 372 -8.78 -13.70 16.40
CA ILE A 372 -9.56 -13.71 15.16
C ILE A 372 -10.33 -15.01 14.99
N GLY A 373 -9.69 -16.16 15.23
CA GLY A 373 -10.33 -17.46 15.12
C GLY A 373 -11.52 -17.61 16.07
N ARG A 374 -11.44 -17.03 17.27
CA ARG A 374 -12.55 -17.03 18.23
C ARG A 374 -13.67 -16.05 17.86
N GLU A 375 -13.33 -14.81 17.54
CA GLU A 375 -14.32 -13.76 17.25
C GLU A 375 -14.98 -13.89 15.86
N CYS A 376 -14.37 -14.66 14.95
CA CYS A 376 -14.88 -14.93 13.61
C CYS A 376 -15.16 -16.44 13.40
N ALA A 377 -15.44 -17.17 14.49
CA ALA A 377 -15.73 -18.60 14.42
C ALA A 377 -16.98 -18.86 13.56
N GLY A 378 -16.91 -19.84 12.65
CA GLY A 378 -18.01 -20.23 11.76
C GLY A 378 -18.20 -19.35 10.52
N THR A 379 -17.51 -18.22 10.42
CA THR A 379 -17.64 -17.25 9.31
C THR A 379 -16.32 -16.96 8.61
N LEU A 380 -15.23 -17.60 9.04
CA LEU A 380 -13.89 -17.48 8.46
C LEU A 380 -13.43 -18.83 7.91
N ASP A 381 -13.13 -18.88 6.60
CA ASP A 381 -12.77 -20.14 5.93
C ASP A 381 -11.28 -20.44 5.99
N PHE A 382 -10.43 -19.43 6.14
CA PHE A 382 -8.99 -19.58 6.34
C PHE A 382 -8.33 -18.30 6.90
N VAL A 383 -7.13 -18.43 7.43
CA VAL A 383 -6.24 -17.29 7.74
C VAL A 383 -5.00 -17.36 6.88
N ASP A 384 -4.61 -16.28 6.23
CA ASP A 384 -3.38 -16.20 5.43
C ASP A 384 -2.27 -15.45 6.18
N LEU A 385 -1.05 -15.96 6.11
CA LEU A 385 0.12 -15.28 6.66
C LEU A 385 0.89 -14.58 5.54
N ASN A 386 0.99 -13.26 5.64
CA ASN A 386 1.77 -12.45 4.71
C ASN A 386 3.27 -12.59 5.01
N CYS A 387 3.98 -13.27 4.11
CA CYS A 387 5.45 -13.31 4.05
C CYS A 387 5.99 -12.66 2.76
N GLY A 388 5.19 -11.84 2.09
CA GLY A 388 5.50 -11.30 0.75
C GLY A 388 5.54 -9.79 0.65
N CYS A 389 4.98 -9.04 1.61
CA CYS A 389 4.90 -7.59 1.55
C CYS A 389 6.30 -6.96 1.43
N PRO A 390 6.57 -6.15 0.39
CA PRO A 390 7.90 -5.58 0.17
C PRO A 390 8.12 -4.24 0.88
N ILE A 391 7.05 -3.67 1.46
CA ILE A 391 7.05 -2.34 2.06
C ILE A 391 8.16 -2.24 3.12
N ASP A 392 9.05 -1.28 2.91
CA ASP A 392 10.23 -1.02 3.74
C ASP A 392 9.92 -0.95 5.24
N LEU A 393 8.83 -0.27 5.61
CA LEU A 393 8.43 -0.14 7.01
C LEU A 393 8.04 -1.49 7.62
N VAL A 394 7.35 -2.34 6.86
CA VAL A 394 6.91 -3.67 7.29
C VAL A 394 8.13 -4.61 7.39
N TYR A 395 8.99 -4.58 6.36
CA TYR A 395 10.23 -5.35 6.32
C TYR A 395 11.16 -5.00 7.49
N LYS A 396 11.39 -3.70 7.76
CA LYS A 396 12.26 -3.25 8.86
C LYS A 396 11.74 -3.64 10.25
N GLN A 397 10.46 -3.95 10.39
CA GLN A 397 9.88 -4.49 11.63
C GLN A 397 10.05 -6.02 11.75
N GLY A 398 10.65 -6.67 10.76
CA GLY A 398 10.80 -8.12 10.67
C GLY A 398 9.54 -8.84 10.18
N SER A 399 8.60 -8.13 9.56
CA SER A 399 7.33 -8.65 9.04
C SER A 399 7.35 -8.75 7.50
N GLY A 400 6.34 -9.40 6.91
CA GLY A 400 6.23 -9.57 5.46
C GLY A 400 7.42 -10.35 4.90
N SER A 401 8.01 -9.84 3.82
CA SER A 401 9.15 -10.48 3.14
C SER A 401 10.40 -10.71 4.01
N ALA A 402 10.51 -10.08 5.19
CA ALA A 402 11.60 -10.35 6.12
C ALA A 402 11.56 -11.78 6.71
N LEU A 403 10.39 -12.43 6.67
CA LEU A 403 10.23 -13.81 7.15
C LEU A 403 10.85 -14.85 6.20
N LEU A 404 11.09 -14.49 4.93
CA LEU A 404 11.64 -15.40 3.93
C LEU A 404 13.07 -15.87 4.30
N ASP A 405 13.88 -15.00 4.91
CA ASP A 405 15.24 -15.33 5.34
C ASP A 405 15.30 -15.94 6.75
N ALA A 406 14.14 -16.15 7.40
CA ALA A 406 14.04 -16.58 8.79
C ALA A 406 13.18 -17.85 8.95
N ALA A 407 13.50 -18.91 8.20
CA ALA A 407 12.72 -20.15 8.14
C ALA A 407 12.35 -20.74 9.51
N GLY A 408 13.30 -20.81 10.46
CA GLY A 408 13.01 -21.31 11.81
C GLY A 408 12.01 -20.46 12.60
N LYS A 409 12.04 -19.13 12.41
CA LYS A 409 11.04 -18.22 12.99
C LYS A 409 9.68 -18.37 12.31
N LEU A 410 9.67 -18.51 10.99
CA LEU A 410 8.46 -18.75 10.21
C LEU A 410 7.78 -20.06 10.64
N GLY A 411 8.54 -21.15 10.81
CA GLY A 411 8.02 -22.42 11.30
C GLY A 411 7.36 -22.30 12.69
N LYS A 412 8.01 -21.61 13.65
CA LYS A 412 7.42 -21.32 14.97
C LYS A 412 6.14 -20.47 14.87
N ILE A 413 6.09 -19.52 13.94
CA ILE A 413 4.88 -18.71 13.72
C ILE A 413 3.74 -19.58 13.19
N ILE A 414 3.98 -20.36 12.12
CA ILE A 414 2.95 -21.18 11.47
C ILE A 414 2.44 -22.25 12.44
N ALA A 415 3.33 -22.96 13.14
CA ALA A 415 2.94 -23.97 14.13
C ALA A 415 2.07 -23.39 15.25
N GLY A 416 2.46 -22.24 15.81
CA GLY A 416 1.68 -21.57 16.85
C GLY A 416 0.32 -21.06 16.36
N MET A 417 0.28 -20.42 15.19
CA MET A 417 -0.96 -19.95 14.58
C MET A 417 -1.89 -21.12 14.28
N ASN A 418 -1.36 -22.24 13.78
CA ASN A 418 -2.15 -23.44 13.56
C ASN A 418 -2.81 -23.95 14.84
N LYS A 419 -2.08 -23.99 15.96
CA LYS A 419 -2.62 -24.38 17.25
C LYS A 419 -3.72 -23.43 17.71
N ALA A 420 -3.51 -22.12 17.56
CA ALA A 420 -4.46 -21.07 17.94
C ALA A 420 -5.75 -21.07 17.11
N LEU A 421 -5.67 -21.45 15.83
CA LEU A 421 -6.79 -21.43 14.89
C LEU A 421 -7.68 -22.68 14.94
N GLY A 422 -7.23 -23.74 15.61
CA GLY A 422 -7.96 -25.01 15.65
C GLY A 422 -8.27 -25.52 14.24
N GLU A 423 -9.54 -25.71 13.93
CA GLU A 423 -10.01 -26.23 12.63
C GLU A 423 -9.80 -25.26 11.46
N ILE A 424 -9.64 -23.96 11.71
CA ILE A 424 -9.48 -22.96 10.64
C ILE A 424 -8.12 -23.19 9.97
N PRO A 425 -8.08 -23.51 8.66
CA PRO A 425 -6.84 -23.72 7.92
C PRO A 425 -6.01 -22.43 7.85
N MET A 426 -4.69 -22.56 7.92
CA MET A 426 -3.79 -21.43 7.70
C MET A 426 -3.02 -21.58 6.39
N THR A 427 -2.91 -20.50 5.63
CA THR A 427 -2.22 -20.45 4.34
C THR A 427 -1.08 -19.45 4.41
N VAL A 428 -0.15 -19.50 3.46
CA VAL A 428 0.96 -18.54 3.41
C VAL A 428 1.12 -17.93 2.03
N LYS A 429 1.43 -16.63 2.01
CA LYS A 429 1.76 -15.89 0.78
C LYS A 429 3.21 -15.41 0.79
N LEU A 430 4.00 -15.93 -0.13
CA LEU A 430 5.45 -15.73 -0.25
C LEU A 430 5.82 -14.86 -1.47
N ARG A 431 7.11 -14.54 -1.54
CA ARG A 431 7.84 -14.02 -2.71
C ARG A 431 9.02 -14.95 -3.01
N THR A 432 9.64 -14.82 -4.18
CA THR A 432 10.77 -15.68 -4.58
C THR A 432 12.00 -15.56 -3.67
N GLY A 433 12.17 -14.40 -3.02
CA GLY A 433 13.23 -14.11 -2.06
C GLY A 433 13.28 -12.63 -1.68
N VAL A 434 14.28 -12.24 -0.89
CA VAL A 434 14.45 -10.84 -0.46
C VAL A 434 15.24 -10.01 -1.48
N LYS A 435 16.30 -10.58 -2.05
CA LYS A 435 17.24 -9.88 -2.95
C LYS A 435 17.21 -10.49 -4.34
N ASP A 436 17.44 -9.65 -5.34
CA ASP A 436 17.56 -10.09 -6.72
C ASP A 436 18.73 -11.07 -6.90
N GLY A 437 18.55 -12.12 -7.70
CA GLY A 437 19.52 -13.21 -7.88
C GLY A 437 19.78 -14.07 -6.64
N LYS A 438 19.06 -13.88 -5.53
CA LYS A 438 19.18 -14.68 -4.29
C LYS A 438 17.83 -15.24 -3.88
N ASN A 439 17.17 -15.93 -4.81
CA ASN A 439 15.89 -16.56 -4.54
C ASN A 439 16.06 -17.72 -3.54
N ASN A 440 15.12 -17.85 -2.61
CA ASN A 440 15.16 -18.86 -1.55
C ASN A 440 13.87 -19.69 -1.45
N ALA A 441 12.82 -19.32 -2.18
CA ALA A 441 11.51 -19.98 -2.09
C ALA A 441 11.57 -21.48 -2.43
N HIS A 442 12.36 -21.89 -3.42
CA HIS A 442 12.59 -23.31 -3.77
C HIS A 442 13.08 -24.18 -2.59
N LYS A 443 13.80 -23.61 -1.62
CA LYS A 443 14.24 -24.31 -0.40
C LYS A 443 13.22 -24.23 0.73
N LEU A 444 12.42 -23.17 0.74
CA LEU A 444 11.47 -22.88 1.81
C LEU A 444 10.13 -23.59 1.60
N MET A 445 9.58 -23.54 0.38
CA MET A 445 8.26 -24.06 0.05
C MET A 445 8.07 -25.55 0.38
N PRO A 446 9.02 -26.45 0.11
CA PRO A 446 8.88 -27.86 0.50
C PRO A 446 8.71 -28.06 2.01
N ARG A 447 9.15 -27.11 2.83
CA ARG A 447 9.05 -27.17 4.31
C ARG A 447 7.75 -26.57 4.84
N VAL A 448 7.15 -25.64 4.09
CA VAL A 448 6.00 -24.85 4.53
C VAL A 448 4.77 -25.69 4.82
N ALA A 449 4.44 -26.64 3.95
CA ALA A 449 3.33 -27.57 4.20
C ALA A 449 3.77 -28.73 5.09
N ALA A 450 4.82 -29.47 4.66
CA ALA A 450 5.26 -30.71 5.29
C ALA A 450 5.75 -30.55 6.74
N GLU A 451 6.57 -29.53 7.03
CA GLU A 451 7.15 -29.34 8.37
C GLU A 451 6.37 -28.33 9.21
N PHE A 452 5.91 -27.22 8.61
CA PHE A 452 5.33 -26.11 9.37
C PHE A 452 3.80 -26.21 9.47
N GLY A 453 3.16 -26.96 8.57
CA GLY A 453 1.71 -27.21 8.59
C GLY A 453 0.86 -26.14 7.91
N ALA A 454 1.36 -25.44 6.89
CA ALA A 454 0.48 -24.59 6.08
C ALA A 454 -0.42 -25.43 5.16
N SER A 455 -1.68 -25.04 5.03
CA SER A 455 -2.71 -25.74 4.25
C SER A 455 -2.80 -25.31 2.79
N ALA A 456 -2.16 -24.19 2.41
CA ALA A 456 -1.97 -23.75 1.02
C ALA A 456 -0.78 -22.78 0.92
N ILE A 457 -0.17 -22.71 -0.26
CA ILE A 457 0.98 -21.85 -0.55
C ILE A 457 0.64 -20.94 -1.72
N THR A 458 0.92 -19.65 -1.62
CA THR A 458 0.93 -18.74 -2.76
C THR A 458 2.32 -18.15 -2.97
N LEU A 459 2.85 -18.22 -4.19
CA LEU A 459 4.16 -17.64 -4.53
C LEU A 459 4.00 -16.50 -5.55
N HIS A 460 4.37 -15.28 -5.14
CA HIS A 460 4.55 -14.18 -6.10
C HIS A 460 5.92 -14.29 -6.77
N GLY A 461 5.95 -14.34 -8.10
CA GLY A 461 7.13 -14.55 -8.94
C GLY A 461 8.14 -13.38 -8.95
N ARG A 462 8.21 -12.58 -7.90
CA ARG A 462 9.17 -11.48 -7.77
C ARG A 462 9.85 -11.53 -6.41
N THR A 463 11.09 -11.05 -6.36
CA THR A 463 11.78 -10.80 -5.09
C THR A 463 11.19 -9.56 -4.42
N ARG A 464 11.45 -9.38 -3.13
CA ARG A 464 11.14 -8.12 -2.44
C ARG A 464 11.79 -6.92 -3.14
N GLN A 465 13.08 -7.03 -3.46
CA GLN A 465 13.87 -5.93 -4.05
C GLN A 465 13.30 -5.48 -5.40
N GLN A 466 12.84 -6.43 -6.23
CA GLN A 466 12.21 -6.13 -7.51
C GLN A 466 10.87 -5.39 -7.37
N ARG A 467 10.17 -5.53 -6.23
CA ARG A 467 8.83 -4.96 -6.00
C ARG A 467 7.88 -5.28 -7.16
N TYR A 468 7.66 -4.33 -8.06
CA TYR A 468 6.88 -4.47 -9.28
C TYR A 468 7.62 -3.99 -10.54
N THR A 469 8.88 -3.55 -10.42
CA THR A 469 9.67 -2.93 -11.50
C THR A 469 10.22 -3.92 -12.53
N LYS A 470 10.03 -5.22 -12.30
CA LYS A 470 10.41 -6.33 -13.18
C LYS A 470 9.19 -7.20 -13.50
N VAL A 471 9.29 -8.05 -14.50
CA VAL A 471 8.25 -9.07 -14.80
C VAL A 471 8.33 -10.20 -13.76
N ALA A 472 7.19 -10.82 -13.46
CA ALA A 472 7.17 -12.03 -12.63
C ALA A 472 7.84 -13.23 -13.33
N ASP A 473 8.72 -13.90 -12.60
CA ASP A 473 9.47 -15.08 -13.02
C ASP A 473 8.63 -16.36 -12.79
N TRP A 474 7.94 -16.79 -13.83
CA TRP A 474 7.07 -17.98 -13.80
C TRP A 474 7.83 -19.29 -13.94
N ASP A 475 9.02 -19.28 -14.56
CA ASP A 475 9.90 -20.45 -14.61
C ASP A 475 10.44 -20.78 -13.21
N TYR A 476 10.76 -19.75 -12.42
CA TYR A 476 11.13 -19.96 -11.02
C TYR A 476 9.95 -20.41 -10.16
N ILE A 477 8.71 -19.99 -10.46
CA ILE A 477 7.52 -20.54 -9.81
C ILE A 477 7.42 -22.05 -10.10
N LYS A 478 7.58 -22.45 -11.36
CA LYS A 478 7.60 -23.87 -11.77
C LYS A 478 8.64 -24.67 -10.96
N GLN A 479 9.87 -24.18 -10.89
CA GLN A 479 10.93 -24.83 -10.10
C GLN A 479 10.52 -25.04 -8.63
N CYS A 480 9.83 -24.06 -8.02
CA CYS A 480 9.36 -24.17 -6.65
C CYS A 480 8.21 -25.16 -6.50
N VAL A 481 7.30 -25.23 -7.48
CA VAL A 481 6.21 -26.22 -7.52
C VAL A 481 6.79 -27.63 -7.60
N GLU A 482 7.71 -27.87 -8.54
CA GLU A 482 8.38 -29.17 -8.72
C GLU A 482 9.09 -29.62 -7.44
N ALA A 483 9.76 -28.70 -6.72
CA ALA A 483 10.40 -29.01 -5.44
C ALA A 483 9.39 -29.43 -4.35
N VAL A 484 8.20 -28.83 -4.32
CA VAL A 484 7.13 -29.25 -3.38
C VAL A 484 6.58 -30.61 -3.79
N ARG A 485 6.26 -30.80 -5.07
CA ARG A 485 5.71 -32.07 -5.58
C ARG A 485 6.69 -33.24 -5.40
N ALA A 486 7.98 -33.02 -5.60
CA ALA A 486 9.01 -34.04 -5.38
C ALA A 486 9.01 -34.52 -3.93
N ARG A 487 9.00 -33.59 -2.96
CA ARG A 487 8.92 -33.95 -1.54
C ARG A 487 7.60 -34.65 -1.20
N GLU A 488 6.48 -34.18 -1.76
CA GLU A 488 5.19 -34.83 -1.55
C GLU A 488 5.20 -36.29 -2.03
N ALA A 489 5.83 -36.56 -3.17
CA ALA A 489 6.00 -37.93 -3.66
C ALA A 489 6.98 -38.76 -2.82
N ASP A 490 8.13 -38.19 -2.44
CA ASP A 490 9.18 -38.89 -1.68
C ASP A 490 8.71 -39.31 -0.26
N GLU A 491 7.89 -38.48 0.38
CA GLU A 491 7.38 -38.69 1.74
C GLU A 491 5.93 -39.24 1.78
N ASP A 492 5.35 -39.60 0.64
CA ASP A 492 3.93 -40.01 0.48
C ASP A 492 2.95 -39.04 1.16
N LEU A 493 3.22 -37.74 0.99
CA LEU A 493 2.40 -36.68 1.54
C LEU A 493 1.29 -36.29 0.55
N PRO A 494 0.12 -35.92 1.08
CA PRO A 494 -0.94 -35.42 0.24
C PRO A 494 -0.59 -34.07 -0.42
N PRO A 495 -1.10 -33.80 -1.63
CA PRO A 495 -0.81 -32.56 -2.33
C PRO A 495 -1.42 -31.35 -1.61
N VAL A 496 -0.61 -30.31 -1.41
CA VAL A 496 -1.04 -29.00 -0.95
C VAL A 496 -1.42 -28.11 -2.14
N PRO A 497 -2.51 -27.29 -2.06
CA PRO A 497 -2.78 -26.29 -3.09
C PRO A 497 -1.67 -25.24 -3.19
N ILE A 498 -1.15 -25.03 -4.41
CA ILE A 498 -0.14 -24.04 -4.74
C ILE A 498 -0.69 -23.05 -5.76
N PHE A 499 -0.73 -21.77 -5.40
CA PHE A 499 -1.12 -20.69 -6.28
C PHE A 499 0.08 -19.89 -6.75
N GLY A 500 0.21 -19.72 -8.07
CA GLY A 500 1.15 -18.78 -8.67
C GLY A 500 0.63 -17.34 -8.57
N GLY A 501 1.50 -16.36 -8.67
CA GLY A 501 1.08 -14.96 -8.65
C GLY A 501 2.04 -14.05 -9.39
N GLY A 502 1.46 -13.04 -10.06
CA GLY A 502 2.19 -11.99 -10.75
C GLY A 502 1.88 -11.93 -12.24
N ASP A 503 1.51 -10.74 -12.71
CA ASP A 503 1.40 -10.41 -14.14
C ASP A 503 0.47 -11.35 -14.94
N CYS A 504 -0.68 -11.67 -14.36
CA CYS A 504 -1.78 -12.35 -15.03
C CYS A 504 -2.87 -11.32 -15.33
N PHE A 505 -3.10 -11.03 -16.60
CA PHE A 505 -3.98 -9.92 -17.04
C PHE A 505 -5.06 -10.31 -18.05
N SER A 506 -5.07 -11.57 -18.49
CA SER A 506 -6.05 -12.13 -19.43
C SER A 506 -6.40 -13.58 -19.06
N SER A 507 -7.44 -14.14 -19.69
CA SER A 507 -7.77 -15.56 -19.55
C SER A 507 -6.69 -16.43 -20.17
N GLU A 508 -6.18 -16.04 -21.34
CA GLU A 508 -5.07 -16.74 -22.00
C GLU A 508 -3.82 -16.80 -21.10
N ASP A 509 -3.46 -15.66 -20.49
CA ASP A 509 -2.37 -15.58 -19.51
C ASP A 509 -2.55 -16.58 -18.37
N TYR A 510 -3.77 -16.67 -17.83
CA TYR A 510 -4.08 -17.53 -16.70
C TYR A 510 -3.82 -19.00 -17.04
N TRP A 511 -4.39 -19.48 -18.15
CA TRP A 511 -4.30 -20.88 -18.54
C TRP A 511 -2.90 -21.25 -19.02
N GLN A 512 -2.23 -20.38 -19.77
CA GLN A 512 -0.83 -20.59 -20.16
C GLN A 512 0.08 -20.73 -18.93
N LYS A 513 -0.08 -19.87 -17.93
CA LYS A 513 0.71 -19.90 -16.69
C LYS A 513 0.40 -21.12 -15.84
N MET A 514 -0.87 -21.51 -15.75
CA MET A 514 -1.29 -22.77 -15.10
C MET A 514 -0.57 -23.97 -15.73
N GLU A 515 -0.69 -24.12 -17.05
CA GLU A 515 -0.14 -25.25 -17.80
C GLU A 515 1.39 -25.30 -17.76
N SER A 516 2.06 -24.14 -17.92
CA SER A 516 3.52 -24.10 -18.00
C SER A 516 4.21 -24.27 -16.65
N SER A 517 3.58 -23.84 -15.55
CA SER A 517 4.21 -23.83 -14.21
C SER A 517 3.71 -24.92 -13.26
N GLY A 518 2.59 -25.59 -13.57
CA GLY A 518 2.05 -26.69 -12.75
C GLY A 518 1.38 -26.24 -11.45
N VAL A 519 1.09 -24.94 -11.31
CA VAL A 519 0.30 -24.41 -10.18
C VAL A 519 -1.16 -24.89 -10.25
N ASP A 520 -1.83 -24.98 -9.10
CA ASP A 520 -3.25 -25.37 -9.01
C ASP A 520 -4.22 -24.21 -9.33
N GLY A 521 -3.70 -22.98 -9.31
CA GLY A 521 -4.43 -21.75 -9.58
C GLY A 521 -3.49 -20.55 -9.70
N VAL A 522 -4.02 -19.43 -10.19
CA VAL A 522 -3.31 -18.13 -10.15
C VAL A 522 -4.05 -17.17 -9.22
N MET A 523 -3.32 -16.59 -8.28
CA MET A 523 -3.81 -15.49 -7.45
C MET A 523 -3.66 -14.17 -8.20
N ILE A 524 -4.80 -13.52 -8.49
CA ILE A 524 -4.87 -12.33 -9.36
C ILE A 524 -4.96 -11.07 -8.51
N GLY A 525 -4.04 -10.12 -8.74
CA GLY A 525 -4.00 -8.82 -8.06
C GLY A 525 -4.40 -7.67 -8.97
N ARG A 526 -3.40 -6.98 -9.54
CA ARG A 526 -3.60 -5.81 -10.42
C ARG A 526 -4.51 -6.08 -11.62
N GLY A 527 -4.48 -7.31 -12.17
CA GLY A 527 -5.41 -7.71 -13.24
C GLY A 527 -6.87 -7.53 -12.84
N ALA A 528 -7.25 -7.95 -11.63
CA ALA A 528 -8.61 -7.77 -11.12
C ALA A 528 -8.94 -6.31 -10.80
N LEU A 529 -7.96 -5.49 -10.36
CA LEU A 529 -8.18 -4.06 -10.13
C LEU A 529 -8.49 -3.30 -11.43
N ILE A 530 -7.86 -3.70 -12.54
CA ILE A 530 -8.06 -3.07 -13.84
C ILE A 530 -9.30 -3.66 -14.53
N LYS A 531 -9.46 -4.99 -14.47
CA LYS A 531 -10.56 -5.76 -15.07
C LYS A 531 -11.20 -6.68 -14.02
N PRO A 532 -12.16 -6.23 -13.20
CA PRO A 532 -12.84 -7.10 -12.25
C PRO A 532 -13.50 -8.32 -12.92
N TRP A 533 -13.89 -8.20 -14.19
CA TRP A 533 -14.45 -9.28 -15.01
C TRP A 533 -13.44 -10.33 -15.50
N ILE A 534 -12.15 -10.20 -15.16
CA ILE A 534 -11.13 -11.21 -15.50
C ILE A 534 -11.49 -12.60 -14.97
N PHE A 535 -12.22 -12.69 -13.86
CA PHE A 535 -12.68 -13.98 -13.32
C PHE A 535 -13.74 -14.64 -14.22
N THR A 536 -14.59 -13.84 -14.88
CA THR A 536 -15.55 -14.34 -15.88
C THR A 536 -14.79 -14.83 -17.10
N GLU A 537 -13.84 -14.05 -17.59
CA GLU A 537 -12.96 -14.42 -18.70
C GLU A 537 -12.28 -15.79 -18.46
N ILE A 538 -11.71 -15.99 -17.26
CA ILE A 538 -11.03 -17.23 -16.89
C ILE A 538 -12.00 -18.42 -16.84
N LYS A 539 -13.16 -18.25 -16.19
CA LYS A 539 -14.18 -19.31 -16.05
C LYS A 539 -14.74 -19.73 -17.40
N GLU A 540 -14.95 -18.77 -18.29
CA GLU A 540 -15.49 -19.01 -19.63
C GLU A 540 -14.40 -19.29 -20.68
N ARG A 541 -13.12 -19.28 -20.28
CA ARG A 541 -11.95 -19.45 -21.14
C ARG A 541 -11.97 -18.56 -22.39
N ARG A 542 -12.30 -17.28 -22.22
CA ARG A 542 -12.38 -16.30 -23.32
C ARG A 542 -11.90 -14.93 -22.90
N GLU A 543 -11.57 -14.09 -23.87
CA GLU A 543 -11.41 -12.65 -23.65
C GLU A 543 -12.77 -11.95 -23.80
N TRP A 544 -13.04 -10.94 -22.96
CA TRP A 544 -14.31 -10.21 -23.00
C TRP A 544 -14.08 -8.75 -23.41
N ASP A 545 -14.59 -8.40 -24.59
CA ASP A 545 -14.69 -7.00 -25.04
C ASP A 545 -15.91 -6.31 -24.43
N ILE A 546 -15.81 -5.99 -23.14
CA ILE A 546 -16.90 -5.31 -22.42
C ILE A 546 -17.15 -3.92 -23.00
N SER A 547 -18.42 -3.51 -23.10
CA SER A 547 -18.80 -2.18 -23.57
C SER A 547 -18.53 -1.09 -22.54
N SER A 548 -18.45 0.15 -23.01
CA SER A 548 -18.34 1.35 -22.17
C SER A 548 -19.50 1.47 -21.16
N ARG A 549 -20.71 1.06 -21.56
CA ARG A 549 -21.92 1.04 -20.72
C ARG A 549 -21.86 0.00 -19.62
N GLU A 550 -21.37 -1.20 -19.90
CA GLU A 550 -21.16 -2.24 -18.88
C GLU A 550 -20.06 -1.82 -17.88
N ARG A 551 -19.01 -1.12 -18.33
CA ARG A 551 -18.02 -0.51 -17.43
C ARG A 551 -18.64 0.58 -16.55
N LEU A 552 -19.59 1.34 -17.08
CA LEU A 552 -20.34 2.33 -16.29
C LEU A 552 -21.28 1.67 -15.27
N GLU A 553 -21.90 0.53 -15.62
CA GLU A 553 -22.68 -0.29 -14.69
C GLU A 553 -21.83 -0.78 -13.52
N LEU A 554 -20.61 -1.23 -13.81
CA LEU A 554 -19.65 -1.66 -12.80
C LEU A 554 -19.36 -0.54 -11.79
N ALA A 555 -19.14 0.69 -12.27
CA ALA A 555 -18.93 1.85 -11.39
C ALA A 555 -20.15 2.14 -10.50
N ARG A 556 -21.38 2.02 -11.06
CA ARG A 556 -22.64 2.13 -10.31
C ARG A 556 -22.74 1.06 -9.21
N LYS A 557 -22.50 -0.21 -9.55
CA LYS A 557 -22.51 -1.33 -8.60
C LYS A 557 -21.47 -1.17 -7.48
N TYR A 558 -20.26 -0.75 -7.82
CA TYR A 558 -19.23 -0.47 -6.81
C TYR A 558 -19.69 0.62 -5.83
N ALA A 559 -20.30 1.70 -6.34
CA ALA A 559 -20.85 2.76 -5.51
C ALA A 559 -21.97 2.24 -4.60
N GLU A 560 -22.86 1.40 -5.12
CA GLU A 560 -23.92 0.74 -4.35
C GLU A 560 -23.35 -0.08 -3.18
N TYR A 561 -22.38 -0.97 -3.46
CA TYR A 561 -21.74 -1.79 -2.43
C TYR A 561 -20.97 -0.96 -1.43
N GLY A 562 -20.34 0.13 -1.87
CA GLY A 562 -19.70 1.10 -1.00
C GLY A 562 -20.69 1.77 -0.05
N LEU A 563 -21.87 2.20 -0.53
CA LEU A 563 -22.90 2.81 0.30
C LEU A 563 -23.49 1.82 1.31
N ASN A 564 -23.72 0.57 0.91
CA ASN A 564 -24.20 -0.48 1.83
C ASN A 564 -23.19 -0.72 2.96
N HIS A 565 -21.91 -0.79 2.61
CA HIS A 565 -20.82 -1.08 3.55
C HIS A 565 -20.44 0.14 4.42
N PHE A 566 -20.03 1.25 3.81
CA PHE A 566 -19.52 2.43 4.51
C PHE A 566 -20.61 3.35 5.05
N GLY A 567 -21.80 3.31 4.45
CA GLY A 567 -22.98 4.03 4.89
C GLY A 567 -23.52 5.04 3.88
N SER A 568 -24.78 5.43 4.10
CA SER A 568 -25.51 6.41 3.30
C SER A 568 -25.52 7.80 3.91
N ASP A 569 -24.90 8.01 5.06
CA ASP A 569 -24.71 9.34 5.65
C ASP A 569 -23.59 10.12 4.95
N THR A 570 -23.38 11.38 5.32
CA THR A 570 -22.34 12.24 4.71
C THR A 570 -20.94 11.59 4.75
N ALA A 571 -20.61 10.89 5.84
CA ALA A 571 -19.31 10.24 5.99
C ALA A 571 -19.18 9.00 5.09
N GLY A 572 -20.20 8.14 5.06
CA GLY A 572 -20.24 6.95 4.23
C GLY A 572 -20.20 7.28 2.74
N VAL A 573 -21.03 8.22 2.29
CA VAL A 573 -21.05 8.75 0.92
C VAL A 573 -19.66 9.23 0.46
N ASN A 574 -18.96 10.00 1.30
CA ASN A 574 -17.62 10.49 0.96
C ASN A 574 -16.57 9.37 0.96
N THR A 575 -16.74 8.37 1.82
CA THR A 575 -15.85 7.18 1.86
C THR A 575 -16.04 6.34 0.60
N THR A 576 -17.28 6.11 0.18
CA THR A 576 -17.61 5.44 -1.09
C THR A 576 -17.01 6.17 -2.28
N ARG A 577 -17.18 7.49 -2.38
CA ARG A 577 -16.57 8.30 -3.45
C ARG A 577 -15.07 8.12 -3.53
N ARG A 578 -14.41 8.17 -2.38
CA ARG A 578 -12.96 8.02 -2.31
C ARG A 578 -12.54 6.68 -2.90
N TYR A 579 -13.13 5.59 -2.44
CA TYR A 579 -12.75 4.26 -2.91
C TYR A 579 -13.19 3.99 -4.35
N LEU A 580 -14.29 4.57 -4.82
CA LEU A 580 -14.67 4.54 -6.23
C LEU A 580 -13.62 5.23 -7.10
N CYS A 581 -13.14 6.43 -6.70
CA CYS A 581 -12.06 7.10 -7.43
C CYS A 581 -10.75 6.31 -7.37
N GLU A 582 -10.44 5.67 -6.24
CA GLU A 582 -9.29 4.76 -6.14
C GLU A 582 -9.45 3.56 -7.10
N ALA A 583 -10.63 2.95 -7.23
CA ALA A 583 -10.89 1.89 -8.20
C ALA A 583 -10.77 2.36 -9.66
N LEU A 584 -11.34 3.51 -10.00
CA LEU A 584 -11.24 4.12 -11.33
C LEU A 584 -9.79 4.43 -11.72
N SER A 585 -8.93 4.75 -10.74
CA SER A 585 -7.49 4.94 -10.97
C SER A 585 -6.74 3.67 -11.40
N PHE A 586 -7.35 2.49 -11.27
CA PHE A 586 -6.85 1.26 -11.91
C PHE A 586 -7.60 0.99 -13.22
N GLN A 587 -8.92 1.12 -13.21
CA GLN A 587 -9.77 0.75 -14.36
C GLN A 587 -9.56 1.61 -15.60
N TYR A 588 -9.05 2.84 -15.49
CA TYR A 588 -8.72 3.65 -16.67
C TYR A 588 -7.61 3.05 -17.53
N ARG A 589 -6.79 2.16 -16.95
CA ARG A 589 -5.70 1.47 -17.65
C ARG A 589 -6.19 0.36 -18.57
N TYR A 590 -7.46 -0.02 -18.48
CA TYR A 590 -8.03 -0.99 -19.38
C TYR A 590 -8.10 -0.40 -20.80
N ILE A 591 -7.37 -1.03 -21.71
CA ILE A 591 -7.47 -0.77 -23.15
C ILE A 591 -8.51 -1.75 -23.69
N PRO A 592 -9.62 -1.29 -24.27
CA PRO A 592 -10.64 -2.17 -24.84
C PRO A 592 -10.02 -3.08 -25.91
N ILE A 593 -10.37 -4.37 -25.89
CA ILE A 593 -9.68 -5.33 -26.75
C ILE A 593 -9.97 -5.11 -28.23
N GLY A 594 -11.14 -4.57 -28.57
CA GLY A 594 -11.47 -4.18 -29.93
C GLY A 594 -10.57 -3.08 -30.53
N LEU A 595 -9.84 -2.33 -29.69
CA LEU A 595 -8.88 -1.31 -30.11
C LEU A 595 -7.48 -1.89 -30.36
N LEU A 596 -7.16 -3.09 -29.90
CA LEU A 596 -5.83 -3.66 -30.02
C LEU A 596 -5.62 -4.31 -31.40
N GLU A 597 -4.45 -4.11 -32.00
CA GLU A 597 -4.01 -4.79 -33.22
C GLU A 597 -3.64 -6.25 -32.95
N THR A 598 -3.05 -6.50 -31.78
CA THR A 598 -2.60 -7.84 -31.37
C THR A 598 -3.13 -8.19 -30.00
N LEU A 599 -3.61 -9.43 -29.87
CA LEU A 599 -3.99 -10.06 -28.61
C LEU A 599 -2.95 -11.11 -28.20
N PRO A 600 -2.83 -11.43 -26.89
CA PRO A 600 -3.57 -10.84 -25.76
C PRO A 600 -3.04 -9.45 -25.37
N ALA A 601 -3.90 -8.67 -24.70
CA ALA A 601 -3.52 -7.37 -24.17
C ALA A 601 -2.41 -7.50 -23.11
N ARG A 602 -1.31 -6.78 -23.27
CA ARG A 602 -0.25 -6.68 -22.26
C ARG A 602 -0.45 -5.41 -21.46
N ILE A 603 -0.94 -5.52 -20.23
CA ILE A 603 -1.32 -4.33 -19.45
C ILE A 603 -0.13 -3.47 -18.97
N ASN A 604 1.08 -4.04 -18.99
CA ASN A 604 2.30 -3.26 -18.76
C ASN A 604 2.64 -2.36 -19.96
N ASP A 605 2.04 -2.63 -21.11
CA ASP A 605 2.20 -1.79 -22.28
C ASP A 605 1.40 -0.50 -22.08
N ARG A 606 2.09 0.63 -22.25
CA ARG A 606 1.52 1.96 -22.08
C ARG A 606 0.71 2.31 -23.32
N ALA A 607 -0.55 2.63 -23.12
CA ALA A 607 -1.39 3.15 -24.19
C ALA A 607 -0.85 4.50 -24.69
N PRO A 608 -0.62 4.67 -26.00
CA PRO A 608 -0.56 5.99 -26.62
C PRO A 608 -1.84 6.79 -26.37
N ALA A 609 -1.85 8.08 -26.70
CA ALA A 609 -3.10 8.84 -26.66
C ALA A 609 -4.08 8.29 -27.72
N PHE A 610 -5.19 7.70 -27.25
CA PHE A 610 -6.21 7.11 -28.10
C PHE A 610 -7.61 7.64 -27.77
N ARG A 611 -8.53 7.49 -28.73
CA ARG A 611 -9.97 7.70 -28.58
C ARG A 611 -10.64 6.33 -28.53
N GLY A 612 -11.56 6.15 -27.59
CA GLY A 612 -12.38 4.93 -27.50
C GLY A 612 -13.34 4.79 -28.68
N ARG A 613 -14.05 3.65 -28.75
CA ARG A 613 -15.13 3.40 -29.73
C ARG A 613 -16.24 4.44 -29.64
N ASP A 614 -16.49 4.92 -28.43
CA ASP A 614 -17.45 5.98 -28.13
C ASP A 614 -16.85 7.01 -27.15
N GLU A 615 -17.62 8.07 -26.87
CA GLU A 615 -17.19 9.13 -25.97
C GLU A 615 -17.08 8.64 -24.51
N LEU A 616 -17.96 7.75 -24.06
CA LEU A 616 -17.92 7.20 -22.70
C LEU A 616 -16.64 6.39 -22.46
N GLU A 617 -16.27 5.55 -23.41
CA GLU A 617 -15.04 4.77 -23.39
C GLU A 617 -13.81 5.66 -23.36
N THR A 618 -13.82 6.74 -24.14
CA THR A 618 -12.76 7.74 -24.13
C THR A 618 -12.61 8.38 -22.76
N LEU A 619 -13.72 8.72 -22.09
CA LEU A 619 -13.71 9.29 -20.74
C LEU A 619 -13.25 8.28 -19.69
N LEU A 620 -13.70 7.03 -19.78
CA LEU A 620 -13.32 5.95 -18.87
C LEU A 620 -11.85 5.53 -19.05
N ALA A 621 -11.24 5.77 -20.22
CA ALA A 621 -9.82 5.55 -20.47
C ALA A 621 -8.93 6.76 -20.15
N SER A 622 -9.52 7.92 -19.81
CA SER A 622 -8.76 9.13 -19.51
C SER A 622 -7.92 8.96 -18.25
N ALA A 623 -6.68 9.44 -18.27
CA ALA A 623 -5.84 9.54 -17.07
C ALA A 623 -6.19 10.77 -16.20
N ASP A 624 -7.05 11.67 -16.68
CA ASP A 624 -7.49 12.83 -15.93
C ASP A 624 -8.67 12.49 -15.02
N SER A 625 -8.44 12.56 -13.72
CA SER A 625 -9.48 12.35 -12.70
C SER A 625 -10.71 13.27 -12.82
N ARG A 626 -10.61 14.40 -13.55
CA ARG A 626 -11.73 15.28 -13.83
C ARG A 626 -12.71 14.66 -14.83
N ASP A 627 -12.23 13.81 -15.73
CA ASP A 627 -13.08 13.12 -16.71
C ASP A 627 -13.83 11.96 -16.05
N TRP A 628 -13.27 11.41 -14.96
CA TRP A 628 -13.95 10.46 -14.07
C TRP A 628 -15.08 11.10 -13.26
N ALA A 629 -15.36 12.40 -13.43
CA ALA A 629 -16.49 13.08 -12.81
C ALA A 629 -17.87 12.55 -13.26
N ILE A 630 -17.94 11.58 -14.18
CA ILE A 630 -19.13 10.71 -14.32
C ILE A 630 -19.45 10.05 -12.96
N GLY A 631 -18.42 9.64 -12.21
CA GLY A 631 -18.48 9.22 -10.79
C GLY A 631 -19.20 10.21 -9.87
N SER A 632 -19.06 11.52 -10.17
CA SER A 632 -19.72 12.58 -9.41
C SER A 632 -21.20 12.75 -9.74
N ARG A 633 -21.71 12.12 -10.82
CA ARG A 633 -23.16 12.05 -11.12
C ARG A 633 -23.87 10.92 -10.37
N PHE A 634 -23.16 9.83 -10.04
CA PHE A 634 -23.66 8.77 -9.15
C PHE A 634 -23.79 9.24 -7.70
N ILE A 635 -22.91 10.16 -7.29
CA ILE A 635 -22.85 10.68 -5.93
C ILE A 635 -22.41 12.17 -5.97
N PRO A 636 -23.30 13.15 -6.22
CA PRO A 636 -23.02 14.60 -6.34
C PRO A 636 -22.22 15.23 -5.19
N ARG A 637 -21.15 15.96 -5.53
CA ARG A 637 -20.37 16.78 -4.58
C ARG A 637 -21.33 17.62 -3.71
N PRO A 638 -21.04 17.83 -2.41
CA PRO A 638 -21.86 18.74 -1.60
C PRO A 638 -21.97 20.08 -2.33
N LEU A 639 -23.20 20.57 -2.47
CA LEU A 639 -23.56 21.89 -2.99
C LEU A 639 -22.87 22.96 -2.12
N THR A 640 -21.61 23.28 -2.45
CA THR A 640 -20.89 24.42 -1.88
C THR A 640 -19.83 24.93 -2.85
N VAL A 641 -20.14 24.96 -4.15
CA VAL A 641 -19.40 25.76 -5.15
C VAL A 641 -20.38 26.39 -6.16
N HIS A 642 -21.44 26.99 -5.65
CA HIS A 642 -22.21 28.01 -6.39
C HIS A 642 -22.33 29.24 -5.52
N LEU A 643 -21.35 30.13 -5.66
CA LEU A 643 -21.47 31.56 -5.36
C LEU A 643 -20.28 32.27 -6.02
N LEU A 644 -20.46 32.55 -7.31
CA LEU A 644 -19.88 33.74 -7.90
C LEU A 644 -20.56 34.96 -7.25
N ARG A 645 -19.73 35.93 -6.89
CA ARG A 645 -20.02 37.32 -6.51
C ARG A 645 -20.30 37.64 -5.02
N LEU A 646 -19.45 38.58 -4.57
CA LEU A 646 -19.57 39.52 -3.45
C LEU A 646 -19.49 38.94 -2.03
N VAL A 647 -18.29 38.93 -1.42
CA VAL A 647 -18.06 39.50 -0.07
C VAL A 647 -16.61 39.99 0.06
N ASN A 648 -16.51 41.17 0.68
CA ASN A 648 -15.36 42.02 1.00
C ASN A 648 -14.09 41.34 1.55
N MET A 649 -12.92 41.86 1.15
CA MET A 649 -11.59 41.36 1.50
C MET A 649 -11.14 41.74 2.93
N GLY A 650 -11.06 40.75 3.83
CA GLY A 650 -10.32 40.85 5.08
C GLY A 650 -8.81 40.57 4.94
N ARG A 651 -7.97 41.31 5.69
CA ARG A 651 -6.49 41.27 5.70
C ARG A 651 -5.87 39.86 5.62
N VAL A 652 -5.12 39.58 4.55
CA VAL A 652 -4.23 38.41 4.43
C VAL A 652 -3.25 38.33 5.62
N ARG A 653 -3.37 37.28 6.44
CA ARG A 653 -2.52 37.03 7.62
C ARG A 653 -1.06 36.76 7.21
N THR A 654 -0.13 37.58 7.70
CA THR A 654 1.31 37.52 7.41
C THR A 654 1.96 36.17 7.74
N LYS A 655 1.43 35.42 8.70
CA LYS A 655 1.93 34.08 9.07
C LYS A 655 1.81 33.06 7.93
N THR A 656 0.73 33.11 7.15
CA THR A 656 0.50 32.17 6.04
C THR A 656 1.48 32.41 4.90
N THR A 657 1.72 33.68 4.55
CA THR A 657 2.72 34.07 3.54
C THR A 657 4.12 33.60 3.93
N LYS A 658 4.53 33.82 5.18
CA LYS A 658 5.85 33.41 5.69
C LYS A 658 6.04 31.89 5.68
N ARG A 659 5.00 31.14 6.07
CA ARG A 659 5.04 29.67 6.09
C ARG A 659 5.09 29.10 4.67
N ALA A 660 4.24 29.60 3.77
CA ALA A 660 4.23 29.17 2.37
C ALA A 660 5.58 29.43 1.69
N SER A 661 6.19 30.60 1.91
CA SER A 661 7.48 30.95 1.31
C SER A 661 8.61 30.05 1.78
N ARG A 662 8.64 29.66 3.07
CA ARG A 662 9.64 28.71 3.59
C ARG A 662 9.49 27.32 2.97
N VAL A 663 8.26 26.83 2.86
CA VAL A 663 7.98 25.53 2.23
C VAL A 663 8.34 25.54 0.74
N LEU A 664 8.08 26.66 0.06
CA LEU A 664 8.46 26.82 -1.35
C LEU A 664 9.98 26.80 -1.51
N ILE A 665 10.71 27.48 -0.65
CA ILE A 665 12.17 27.45 -0.66
C ILE A 665 12.68 26.04 -0.35
N GLU A 666 12.14 25.37 0.67
CA GLU A 666 12.57 24.01 1.02
C GLU A 666 12.31 22.97 -0.07
N LYS A 667 11.25 23.13 -0.86
CA LYS A 667 10.88 22.15 -1.88
C LYS A 667 11.38 22.47 -3.29
N TYR A 668 11.54 23.74 -3.60
CA TYR A 668 11.79 24.22 -4.97
C TYR A 668 12.99 25.16 -5.06
N TYR A 669 13.91 25.14 -4.07
CA TYR A 669 15.13 25.96 -4.06
C TYR A 669 15.84 26.05 -5.42
N PRO A 670 16.10 24.94 -6.14
CA PRO A 670 16.87 24.98 -7.39
C PRO A 670 16.17 25.74 -8.52
N ARG A 671 14.84 25.90 -8.43
CA ARG A 671 14.05 26.61 -9.44
C ARG A 671 13.89 28.08 -9.10
N LEU A 672 13.97 28.44 -7.81
CA LEU A 672 13.76 29.80 -7.34
C LEU A 672 14.98 30.68 -7.61
N THR A 673 14.72 31.94 -7.98
CA THR A 673 15.76 32.92 -8.33
C THR A 673 15.70 34.13 -7.41
N LEU A 674 16.54 35.14 -7.66
CA LEU A 674 16.46 36.44 -6.98
C LEU A 674 15.44 37.40 -7.63
N ASP A 675 14.79 36.98 -8.72
CA ASP A 675 13.81 37.76 -9.46
C ASP A 675 12.37 37.45 -9.02
N PHE A 676 11.60 38.52 -8.81
CA PHE A 676 10.23 38.44 -8.34
C PHE A 676 9.29 37.81 -9.38
N HIS A 677 9.43 38.17 -10.66
CA HIS A 677 8.51 37.72 -11.71
C HIS A 677 8.69 36.23 -12.02
N THR A 678 9.93 35.77 -12.01
CA THR A 678 10.32 34.37 -12.16
C THR A 678 9.77 33.55 -10.99
N ASN A 679 10.02 33.98 -9.76
CA ASN A 679 9.48 33.30 -8.57
C ASN A 679 7.95 33.27 -8.56
N LYS A 680 7.29 34.34 -9.04
CA LYS A 680 5.83 34.40 -9.16
C LYS A 680 5.29 33.38 -10.17
N ARG A 681 5.94 33.23 -11.33
CA ARG A 681 5.60 32.21 -12.34
C ARG A 681 5.77 30.79 -11.77
N ILE A 682 6.90 30.54 -11.11
CA ILE A 682 7.15 29.25 -10.45
C ILE A 682 6.08 28.95 -9.41
N ILE A 683 5.66 29.95 -8.62
CA ILE A 683 4.58 29.77 -7.65
C ILE A 683 3.25 29.44 -8.32
N ASP A 684 2.94 30.03 -9.48
CA ASP A 684 1.76 29.67 -10.27
C ASP A 684 1.81 28.22 -10.79
N GLU A 685 2.99 27.73 -11.15
CA GLU A 685 3.19 26.35 -11.62
C GLU A 685 3.13 25.33 -10.49
N VAL A 686 3.71 25.64 -9.32
CA VAL A 686 3.91 24.64 -8.24
C VAL A 686 2.89 24.74 -7.11
N ALA A 687 2.09 25.80 -7.04
CA ALA A 687 1.16 26.01 -5.94
C ALA A 687 -0.18 26.61 -6.39
N VAL A 688 -1.28 25.99 -5.96
CA VAL A 688 -2.62 26.55 -6.11
C VAL A 688 -2.81 27.66 -5.06
N VAL A 689 -2.71 28.92 -5.49
CA VAL A 689 -2.90 30.08 -4.61
C VAL A 689 -4.26 30.73 -4.87
N PRO A 690 -5.16 30.81 -3.88
CA PRO A 690 -6.56 31.19 -4.07
C PRO A 690 -6.78 32.65 -4.50
N SER A 691 -5.76 33.51 -4.45
CA SER A 691 -5.88 34.89 -4.94
C SER A 691 -4.58 35.46 -5.50
N LYS A 692 -4.70 36.31 -6.53
CA LYS A 692 -3.61 37.09 -7.13
C LYS A 692 -2.84 37.90 -6.08
N ARG A 693 -3.54 38.50 -5.11
CA ARG A 693 -2.94 39.31 -4.04
C ARG A 693 -2.10 38.46 -3.09
N LEU A 694 -2.57 37.27 -2.71
CA LEU A 694 -1.81 36.36 -1.85
C LEU A 694 -0.57 35.81 -2.56
N ARG A 695 -0.69 35.45 -3.84
CA ARG A 695 0.42 34.99 -4.66
C ARG A 695 1.55 36.01 -4.74
N ASN A 696 1.21 37.27 -5.04
CA ASN A 696 2.21 38.34 -5.12
C ASN A 696 2.92 38.55 -3.76
N LYS A 697 2.20 38.41 -2.63
CA LYS A 697 2.81 38.48 -1.29
C LYS A 697 3.76 37.31 -1.02
N ILE A 698 3.41 36.11 -1.45
CA ILE A 698 4.26 34.92 -1.30
C ILE A 698 5.51 35.08 -2.17
N ALA A 699 5.36 35.43 -3.46
CA ALA A 699 6.48 35.66 -4.36
C ALA A 699 7.45 36.74 -3.83
N GLY A 700 6.92 37.84 -3.29
CA GLY A 700 7.73 38.90 -2.69
C GLY A 700 8.52 38.43 -1.48
N PHE A 701 7.88 37.68 -0.57
CA PHE A 701 8.54 37.20 0.64
C PHE A 701 9.54 36.05 0.34
N THR A 702 9.24 35.17 -0.60
CA THR A 702 10.16 34.15 -1.12
C THR A 702 11.42 34.81 -1.70
N THR A 703 11.25 35.80 -2.58
CA THR A 703 12.38 36.53 -3.20
C THR A 703 13.24 37.24 -2.14
N HIS A 704 12.61 37.84 -1.12
CA HIS A 704 13.33 38.45 0.00
C HIS A 704 14.16 37.42 0.80
N LEU A 705 13.62 36.22 1.03
CA LEU A 705 14.35 35.16 1.74
C LEU A 705 15.50 34.59 0.88
N MET A 706 15.31 34.39 -0.43
CA MET A 706 16.37 33.95 -1.35
C MET A 706 17.58 34.92 -1.32
N LYS A 707 17.32 36.23 -1.33
CA LYS A 707 18.38 37.25 -1.19
C LYS A 707 19.11 37.20 0.16
N ARG A 708 18.43 36.75 1.22
CA ARG A 708 19.04 36.62 2.56
C ARG A 708 19.87 35.35 2.69
N ILE A 709 19.45 34.25 2.07
CA ILE A 709 20.17 32.97 2.07
C ILE A 709 21.56 33.15 1.44
N GLN A 710 21.68 33.95 0.37
CA GLN A 710 22.97 34.29 -0.24
C GLN A 710 23.97 34.97 0.72
N ARG A 711 23.49 35.63 1.78
CA ARG A 711 24.33 36.36 2.74
C ARG A 711 24.57 35.59 4.03
N GLY A 712 23.97 34.42 4.19
CA GLY A 712 24.12 33.59 5.37
C GLY A 712 22.85 32.86 5.80
N PRO A 713 22.93 32.09 6.90
CA PRO A 713 21.86 31.21 7.34
C PRO A 713 20.61 31.99 7.76
N VAL A 714 19.45 31.57 7.24
CA VAL A 714 18.16 32.19 7.57
C VAL A 714 17.38 31.30 8.54
N ARG A 715 17.01 31.86 9.70
CA ARG A 715 16.30 31.15 10.78
C ARG A 715 14.98 30.53 10.30
N GLY A 716 14.88 29.20 10.42
CA GLY A 716 13.67 28.43 10.10
C GLY A 716 13.62 27.87 8.67
N ILE A 717 14.78 27.72 8.02
CA ILE A 717 14.99 26.97 6.77
C ILE A 717 16.06 25.90 7.10
N SER A 718 15.83 24.64 6.72
CA SER A 718 16.67 23.48 7.11
C SER A 718 18.16 23.64 6.76
N PHE A 719 19.03 23.24 7.70
CA PHE A 719 20.50 23.23 7.59
C PHE A 719 21.00 22.39 6.39
N LYS A 720 20.27 21.32 6.05
CA LYS A 720 20.61 20.36 4.99
C LYS A 720 20.64 20.97 3.58
N LEU A 721 19.80 21.98 3.35
CA LEU A 721 19.77 22.73 2.08
C LEU A 721 20.93 23.74 1.96
N GLN A 722 21.48 24.18 3.09
CA GLN A 722 22.65 25.07 3.14
C GLN A 722 23.96 24.26 2.99
N GLU A 723 23.96 22.99 3.39
CA GLU A 723 25.05 22.03 3.11
C GLU A 723 25.06 21.55 1.66
N GLU A 724 23.90 21.24 1.06
CA GLU A 724 23.81 20.84 -0.37
C GLU A 724 24.31 21.92 -1.35
N GLU A 725 24.22 23.21 -0.99
CA GLU A 725 24.77 24.32 -1.80
C GLU A 725 26.29 24.49 -1.59
N ARG A 726 26.81 24.12 -0.42
CA ARG A 726 28.26 24.07 -0.15
C ARG A 726 28.90 22.89 -0.90
N GLU A 727 28.27 21.72 -0.85
CA GLU A 727 28.69 20.51 -1.55
C GLU A 727 28.54 20.60 -3.08
N ARG A 728 27.57 21.38 -3.60
CA ARG A 728 27.47 21.68 -5.05
C ARG A 728 28.46 22.73 -5.53
N LYS A 729 28.90 23.66 -4.67
CA LYS A 729 29.99 24.58 -5.01
C LYS A 729 31.35 23.88 -5.04
N ASP A 730 31.50 22.81 -4.28
CA ASP A 730 32.74 22.01 -4.23
C ASP A 730 32.80 20.90 -5.30
N ASN A 731 31.72 20.65 -6.05
CA ASN A 731 31.69 19.70 -7.17
C ASN A 731 31.26 20.39 -8.49
N TYR A 732 32.18 21.14 -9.09
CA TYR A 732 32.08 21.59 -10.48
C TYR A 732 32.67 20.52 -11.41
N VAL A 733 31.83 19.93 -12.26
CA VAL A 733 32.25 19.06 -13.37
C VAL A 733 31.99 19.83 -14.67
N PRO A 734 33.02 20.16 -15.48
CA PRO A 734 32.82 20.88 -16.73
C PRO A 734 32.03 20.05 -17.75
N GLU A 735 31.27 20.71 -18.62
CA GLU A 735 30.45 20.06 -19.66
C GLU A 735 31.28 19.42 -20.79
N VAL A 736 32.60 19.66 -20.83
CA VAL A 736 33.52 19.02 -21.79
C VAL A 736 34.68 18.38 -21.02
N SER A 737 34.93 17.11 -21.30
CA SER A 737 36.07 16.36 -20.74
C SER A 737 37.39 17.02 -21.18
N ALA A 738 38.31 17.22 -20.25
CA ALA A 738 39.68 17.69 -20.57
C ALA A 738 40.49 16.71 -21.44
N LEU A 739 39.90 15.58 -21.83
CA LEU A 739 40.49 14.53 -22.66
C LEU A 739 39.81 14.37 -24.04
N ASP A 740 38.83 15.20 -24.38
CA ASP A 740 38.29 15.22 -25.74
C ASP A 740 39.24 15.98 -26.68
N THR A 741 40.12 15.24 -27.35
CA THR A 741 41.19 15.77 -28.22
C THR A 741 40.80 15.82 -29.69
N SER A 742 39.54 15.49 -30.00
CA SER A 742 39.03 15.46 -31.38
C SER A 742 38.93 16.84 -32.05
N VAL A 743 39.09 17.93 -31.28
CA VAL A 743 38.84 19.30 -31.77
C VAL A 743 40.11 20.13 -31.98
N ASN A 744 41.23 19.92 -31.25
CA ASN A 744 42.43 20.78 -31.37
C ASN A 744 43.82 20.10 -31.23
N GLY A 745 43.92 18.79 -30.98
CA GLY A 745 45.20 18.12 -30.70
C GLY A 745 45.84 18.52 -29.35
N LEU A 746 46.73 17.68 -28.80
CA LEU A 746 47.39 17.92 -27.50
C LEU A 746 48.70 18.70 -27.66
N GLU A 747 48.93 19.75 -26.88
CA GLU A 747 50.24 20.43 -26.84
C GLU A 747 51.21 19.69 -25.92
N VAL A 748 52.33 19.19 -26.45
CA VAL A 748 53.32 18.41 -25.70
C VAL A 748 54.73 18.92 -25.98
N ASP A 749 55.65 18.74 -25.04
CA ASP A 749 57.07 19.04 -25.26
C ASP A 749 57.75 17.93 -26.11
N PRO A 750 58.96 18.17 -26.65
CA PRO A 750 59.64 17.21 -27.52
C PRO A 750 59.90 15.84 -26.86
N ASP A 751 60.25 15.82 -25.58
CA ASP A 751 60.58 14.57 -24.88
C ASP A 751 59.32 13.72 -24.66
N THR A 752 58.19 14.38 -24.38
CA THR A 752 56.88 13.72 -24.24
C THR A 752 56.39 13.16 -25.58
N LYS A 753 56.70 13.80 -26.71
CA LYS A 753 56.39 13.25 -28.04
C LYS A 753 57.20 12.00 -28.34
N ASP A 754 58.50 11.99 -28.03
CA ASP A 754 59.36 10.83 -28.26
C ASP A 754 58.97 9.66 -27.34
N LEU A 755 58.51 9.94 -26.12
CA LEU A 755 57.93 8.96 -25.23
C LEU A 755 56.67 8.31 -25.82
N LEU A 756 55.75 9.10 -26.38
CA LEU A 756 54.53 8.58 -27.02
C LEU A 756 54.86 7.68 -28.23
N HIS A 757 55.88 8.04 -29.01
CA HIS A 757 56.38 7.23 -30.11
C HIS A 757 57.02 5.91 -29.62
N SER A 758 57.79 5.96 -28.53
CA SER A 758 58.39 4.74 -27.93
C SER A 758 57.35 3.75 -27.38
N LEU A 759 56.13 4.25 -27.08
CA LEU A 759 55.02 3.47 -26.55
C LEU A 759 54.02 3.05 -27.64
N ASN A 760 54.33 3.23 -28.93
CA ASN A 760 53.46 2.94 -30.08
C ASN A 760 52.11 3.70 -30.07
N PHE A 761 52.06 4.92 -29.52
CA PHE A 761 50.87 5.78 -29.50
C PHE A 761 50.88 6.84 -30.62
N ASP A 762 51.38 6.49 -31.81
CA ASP A 762 51.57 7.42 -32.93
C ASP A 762 50.27 7.95 -33.54
N SER A 763 49.13 7.34 -33.21
CA SER A 763 47.81 7.71 -33.74
C SER A 763 47.16 8.89 -33.01
N VAL A 764 47.76 9.41 -31.93
CA VAL A 764 47.23 10.57 -31.18
C VAL A 764 47.71 11.86 -31.84
N GLN A 765 46.80 12.79 -32.16
CA GLN A 765 47.19 14.10 -32.71
C GLN A 765 47.79 15.00 -31.62
N VAL A 766 49.07 15.37 -31.78
CA VAL A 766 49.84 16.21 -30.85
C VAL A 766 50.57 17.35 -31.59
N ASN A 767 50.56 18.54 -31.00
CA ASN A 767 51.29 19.74 -31.41
C ASN A 767 52.49 19.96 -30.47
N VAL A 768 53.69 20.21 -31.00
CA VAL A 768 54.90 20.32 -30.16
C VAL A 768 55.16 21.78 -29.78
N VAL A 769 55.29 22.06 -28.47
CA VAL A 769 55.57 23.41 -27.95
C VAL A 769 56.84 23.39 -27.09
N THR A 770 57.76 24.33 -27.31
CA THR A 770 59.02 24.44 -26.54
C THR A 770 58.86 25.46 -25.41
N PRO A 771 58.93 25.08 -24.11
CA PRO A 771 58.71 26.02 -23.01
C PRO A 771 59.91 26.96 -22.77
N VAL A 772 59.65 28.26 -22.57
CA VAL A 772 60.64 29.27 -22.13
C VAL A 772 60.68 29.33 -20.60
N LEU A 773 61.88 29.23 -20.03
CA LEU A 773 62.17 29.21 -18.59
C LEU A 773 62.11 30.60 -17.93
N ALA A 774 61.42 30.72 -16.80
CA ALA A 774 61.65 31.79 -15.80
C ALA A 774 62.30 31.20 -14.54
N GLN A 775 63.34 31.88 -14.04
CA GLN A 775 64.37 31.38 -13.12
C GLN A 775 63.92 31.17 -11.65
N PRO A 776 64.61 30.26 -10.91
CA PRO A 776 64.41 29.99 -9.49
C PRO A 776 65.32 30.84 -8.57
N GLU A 777 64.81 31.30 -7.43
CA GLU A 777 65.66 31.66 -6.28
C GLU A 777 66.09 30.41 -5.50
N ARG A 778 67.38 30.41 -5.13
CA ARG A 778 68.19 29.27 -4.71
C ARG A 778 67.95 28.84 -3.25
N GLY A 779 68.01 27.54 -3.00
CA GLY A 779 68.34 26.97 -1.67
C GLY A 779 69.82 27.18 -1.30
N PRO A 780 70.34 26.47 -0.29
CA PRO A 780 71.53 25.70 -0.63
C PRO A 780 71.58 24.29 -0.02
N ARG A 781 72.01 23.40 -0.90
CA ARG A 781 72.30 21.98 -0.74
C ARG A 781 73.65 21.81 -0.05
N ARG A 782 73.78 20.77 0.76
CA ARG A 782 75.07 20.21 1.19
C ARG A 782 75.87 19.75 -0.04
N GLU A 783 77.13 20.14 -0.13
CA GLU A 783 78.14 19.45 -0.95
C GLU A 783 79.40 19.18 -0.12
N ARG A 784 80.06 18.05 -0.43
CA ARG A 784 81.26 17.55 0.24
C ARG A 784 82.51 17.82 -0.62
N ARG A 785 83.59 18.13 0.11
CA ARG A 785 85.05 17.93 -0.12
C ARG A 785 85.89 19.01 -0.83
N ASN A 786 86.72 19.66 0.01
CA ASN A 786 88.16 20.00 -0.06
C ASN A 786 88.81 20.35 -1.41
N VAL A 787 89.66 21.40 -1.47
CA VAL A 787 91.11 21.46 -1.10
C VAL A 787 91.54 22.96 -0.89
N PRO A 788 92.82 23.39 -0.66
CA PRO A 788 93.26 24.09 0.57
C PRO A 788 93.86 25.52 0.40
N GLY A 789 93.92 26.28 1.50
CA GLY A 789 95.05 27.19 1.80
C GLY A 789 95.05 28.61 1.22
N ALA A 790 94.52 29.57 2.01
CA ALA A 790 95.02 30.93 2.25
C ALA A 790 93.98 31.61 3.18
N GLY A 791 94.24 32.09 4.39
CA GLY A 791 95.48 32.53 5.00
C GLY A 791 95.40 34.04 5.28
N ARG A 792 95.21 34.39 6.56
CA ARG A 792 95.35 35.72 7.21
C ARG A 792 94.18 36.69 6.92
N SER A 793 93.52 37.28 7.92
CA SER A 793 94.01 37.90 9.17
C SER A 793 92.97 37.79 10.27
#